data_AF-A0A166S0W7-F1
#
_entry.id   AF-A0A166S0W7-F1
#
_cell.length_a   1.000
_cell.length_b   1.000
_cell.length_c   1.000
_cell.angle_alpha   90.00
_cell.angle_beta   90.00
_cell.angle_gamma   90.00
#
_symmetry.space_group_name_H-M   'P 1'
#
loop_
_entity.id
_entity.type
_entity.pdbx_description
1 polymer ?
#
loop_
_entity_poly.entity_id
_entity_poly.type
_entity_poly.pdbx_seq_one_letter_code
_entity_poly.pdbx_strand_id
1 'polypeptide(L)'
;MASLAPALKTLIASIPRPLERETLDRLVESTIIASQNKVPAENRKSQWEYLLKNEVFLLAATEGSAPNDPETKYYEELQDKLDLVLTFTEHDACEATFPFTVLQDLLETQTISSCSHVFSWIELRAPRLTKGMVPQKGKALILLRTLNDLLRRLSKMGSTTIFCGRILTFLSGVFPLGERSGVNLRGEYGPTWEGVKGVEDKQGSESTPALEIEEKETGDADKMEVDEMKAEVAKKQSQDEDSATKAADFYSTFWSLQLPFSKPLLFATPSAFNEFKDAVNQVLPVIREATTKERAMMGSRSTGNAGVLKRKREPEATEENGSSEYFFAKFLTSPDLLDLEIADTHFRRQFLFQLLILLNHLATFTPAAKAIWASNRNRSLQMDFTLEGAEAQWVQETIAKTTDELRQTAPNGPAFKETVNVILEREKNWIKWKNNLCLPFDKEPWGVAVDGREGKIGLEEATRDIRITMSEPTKPWQWDLGTEPLSEIWALGYRSLADLENPFQPGDVKDFVKKIKLEDMRIAQRKSLLIKQAERIAQARAKAAAAAITPPEPAMEPSTPKATLSAMDVGSPSKPLSEARSPLHHSLPTKPGIPPTKSEDGSSTKLPIVTTTAVPVATSPPTASVAAPPPAPTTLPPDDQINKLEENKQRWAWLALRNARDQYLQHFGKIGTGDVILLQQEIDAAAEKEKQDREKAPKGEEPAATLDVGATRASEDRGASPLIPEGSFTGADIEPDKTIAEGNDAIMEKPEMTVSDSLGGVKMENFSGSTIYHLKQRCHPKTSLFLAISSFSESHIFTMSEQTSLRRVLVTGAAGYIGSHVVYCLQQTRRYKVISIDNNHNSFPTSLARVSQIAKDALPENPTEQDIDSTVIESITGDLTKPEEVKAIFEKYGKGGIWGVIHVAAYKAVGESTEIPLTYYQNNVAATLSLLQIMDEYDCTRIVYSSSATVYGTPPIIPIPESTRLQADSPYGKSKVMCEQIIDDLCHSQPSRWSGVSLRYFNPGGAHPSGLIGEDPRGRPGNLFPLLAHMAIGRVKESTLKVFGNDYPTPDGTCVRDYIHILDLAAGHLVALEALTPESTVFANNPDGVRYKAYNLGNGRGFSVLQILEAMRKATGFPYTYEIIERRRGDVPDLTADPALAEKELGFKATQDLETMCRDLWNWQSKNPQGYEQN
;
A
#
# COMPACT_ATOMS: atom_id res chain seq x y z
N MET A 1 -56.46 -9.51 -24.56
CA MET A 1 -56.66 -9.55 -23.11
C MET A 1 -56.49 -10.96 -22.55
N ALA A 2 -57.49 -11.85 -22.68
CA ALA A 2 -57.56 -13.07 -21.86
C ALA A 2 -56.54 -14.20 -22.17
N SER A 3 -55.88 -14.21 -23.34
CA SER A 3 -55.07 -15.38 -23.77
C SER A 3 -53.67 -15.47 -23.14
N LEU A 4 -53.14 -14.38 -22.55
CA LEU A 4 -51.81 -14.35 -21.92
C LEU A 4 -51.86 -14.46 -20.38
N ALA A 5 -52.97 -14.06 -19.76
CA ALA A 5 -53.11 -14.11 -18.30
C ALA A 5 -52.87 -15.51 -17.67
N PRO A 6 -53.29 -16.64 -18.28
CA PRO A 6 -52.95 -17.98 -17.74
C PRO A 6 -51.45 -18.28 -17.78
N ALA A 7 -50.73 -17.79 -18.80
CA ALA A 7 -49.28 -17.97 -18.91
C ALA A 7 -48.54 -17.17 -17.83
N LEU A 8 -48.94 -15.91 -17.58
CA LEU A 8 -48.36 -15.11 -16.50
C LEU A 8 -48.60 -15.75 -15.12
N LYS A 9 -49.80 -16.26 -14.86
CA LYS A 9 -50.12 -16.94 -13.58
C LYS A 9 -49.35 -18.25 -13.40
N THR A 10 -49.15 -19.00 -14.48
CA THR A 10 -48.30 -20.21 -14.46
C THR A 10 -46.84 -19.84 -14.17
N LEU A 11 -46.32 -18.78 -14.81
CA LEU A 11 -44.98 -18.28 -14.57
C LEU A 11 -44.79 -17.84 -13.11
N ILE A 12 -45.66 -16.97 -12.59
CA ILE A 12 -45.59 -16.49 -11.18
C ILE A 12 -45.63 -17.67 -10.19
N ALA A 13 -46.47 -18.69 -10.42
CA ALA A 13 -46.54 -19.88 -9.59
C ALA A 13 -45.34 -20.85 -9.73
N SER A 14 -44.46 -20.63 -10.72
CA SER A 14 -43.26 -21.45 -10.98
C SER A 14 -41.94 -20.79 -10.56
N ILE A 15 -41.99 -19.53 -10.09
CA ILE A 15 -40.81 -18.80 -9.63
C ILE A 15 -40.31 -19.39 -8.30
N PRO A 16 -39.04 -19.84 -8.20
CA PRO A 16 -38.46 -20.23 -6.93
C PRO A 16 -38.16 -19.01 -6.05
N ARG A 17 -38.22 -19.19 -4.73
CA ARG A 17 -37.72 -18.23 -3.73
C ARG A 17 -36.60 -18.89 -2.92
N PRO A 18 -35.42 -18.28 -2.76
CA PRO A 18 -35.01 -16.97 -3.29
C PRO A 18 -34.89 -16.93 -4.82
N LEU A 19 -35.00 -15.72 -5.38
CA LEU A 19 -35.10 -15.46 -6.82
C LEU A 19 -33.72 -15.47 -7.51
N GLU A 20 -33.34 -16.60 -8.10
CA GLU A 20 -32.15 -16.67 -8.95
C GLU A 20 -32.36 -16.04 -10.33
N ARG A 21 -31.47 -15.11 -10.72
CA ARG A 21 -31.58 -14.38 -12.00
C ARG A 21 -31.63 -15.31 -13.21
N GLU A 22 -30.65 -16.20 -13.39
CA GLU A 22 -30.60 -17.04 -14.59
C GLU A 22 -31.82 -17.95 -14.73
N THR A 23 -32.38 -18.37 -13.59
CA THR A 23 -33.59 -19.18 -13.53
C THR A 23 -34.81 -18.35 -13.92
N LEU A 24 -34.91 -17.09 -13.48
CA LEU A 24 -35.93 -16.15 -13.94
C LEU A 24 -35.82 -15.85 -15.43
N ASP A 25 -34.63 -15.49 -15.92
CA ASP A 25 -34.37 -15.16 -17.34
C ASP A 25 -34.81 -16.35 -18.24
N ARG A 26 -34.44 -17.59 -17.90
CA ARG A 26 -34.87 -18.82 -18.60
C ARG A 26 -36.38 -19.09 -18.53
N LEU A 27 -37.04 -18.83 -17.39
CA LEU A 27 -38.48 -19.01 -17.23
C LEU A 27 -39.29 -17.94 -17.99
N VAL A 28 -38.79 -16.69 -18.03
CA VAL A 28 -39.38 -15.59 -18.81
C VAL A 28 -39.24 -15.88 -20.31
N GLU A 29 -38.05 -16.25 -20.79
CA GLU A 29 -37.82 -16.59 -22.21
C GLU A 29 -38.73 -17.73 -22.68
N SER A 30 -38.78 -18.83 -21.94
CA SER A 30 -39.65 -19.98 -22.29
C SER A 30 -41.14 -19.63 -22.26
N THR A 31 -41.58 -18.78 -21.32
CA THR A 31 -42.96 -18.26 -21.26
C THR A 31 -43.28 -17.35 -22.46
N ILE A 32 -42.35 -16.47 -22.84
CA ILE A 32 -42.48 -15.62 -24.04
C ILE A 32 -42.61 -16.50 -25.28
N ILE A 33 -41.70 -17.47 -25.49
CA ILE A 33 -41.73 -18.40 -26.64
C ILE A 33 -43.06 -19.17 -26.69
N ALA A 34 -43.49 -19.78 -25.58
CA ALA A 34 -44.75 -20.51 -25.47
C ALA A 34 -46.02 -19.64 -25.63
N SER A 35 -45.87 -18.31 -25.70
CA SER A 35 -46.94 -17.35 -25.93
C SER A 35 -47.00 -16.80 -27.36
N GLN A 36 -45.92 -16.89 -28.15
CA GLN A 36 -45.81 -16.16 -29.43
C GLN A 36 -46.94 -16.48 -30.41
N ASN A 37 -47.39 -17.74 -30.45
CA ASN A 37 -48.46 -18.19 -31.35
C ASN A 37 -49.89 -17.87 -30.86
N LYS A 38 -50.06 -17.24 -29.68
CA LYS A 38 -51.37 -17.01 -29.03
C LYS A 38 -51.91 -15.59 -29.19
N VAL A 39 -51.11 -14.65 -29.72
CA VAL A 39 -51.44 -13.22 -29.85
C VAL A 39 -50.76 -12.61 -31.08
N PRO A 40 -51.49 -11.83 -31.93
CA PRO A 40 -50.91 -11.04 -33.02
C PRO A 40 -49.78 -10.13 -32.56
N ALA A 41 -48.69 -10.04 -33.34
CA ALA A 41 -47.45 -9.37 -32.93
C ALA A 41 -47.67 -7.92 -32.46
N GLU A 42 -48.45 -7.13 -33.21
CA GLU A 42 -48.75 -5.72 -32.94
C GLU A 42 -49.31 -5.47 -31.52
N ASN A 43 -50.19 -6.34 -31.06
CA ASN A 43 -50.86 -6.20 -29.76
C ASN A 43 -50.16 -6.97 -28.63
N ARG A 44 -48.95 -7.50 -28.84
CA ARG A 44 -48.28 -8.38 -27.86
C ARG A 44 -47.65 -7.63 -26.70
N LYS A 45 -46.89 -6.55 -26.97
CA LYS A 45 -46.18 -5.79 -25.92
C LYS A 45 -47.16 -5.16 -24.92
N SER A 46 -48.14 -4.41 -25.42
CA SER A 46 -49.17 -3.76 -24.59
C SER A 46 -50.04 -4.71 -23.77
N GLN A 47 -50.17 -5.98 -24.17
CA GLN A 47 -50.85 -6.99 -23.35
C GLN A 47 -49.97 -7.55 -22.23
N TRP A 48 -48.66 -7.73 -22.47
CA TRP A 48 -47.73 -8.05 -21.39
C TRP A 48 -47.60 -6.90 -20.40
N GLU A 49 -47.45 -5.67 -20.89
CA GLU A 49 -47.38 -4.44 -20.09
C GLU A 49 -48.62 -4.28 -19.20
N TYR A 50 -49.82 -4.42 -19.75
CA TYR A 50 -51.06 -4.36 -18.99
C TYR A 50 -51.13 -5.43 -17.89
N LEU A 51 -50.79 -6.68 -18.21
CA LEU A 51 -50.87 -7.79 -17.25
C LEU A 51 -49.82 -7.68 -16.13
N LEU A 52 -48.57 -7.36 -16.48
CA LEU A 52 -47.48 -7.16 -15.52
C LEU A 52 -47.75 -5.95 -14.61
N LYS A 53 -48.22 -4.84 -15.18
CA LYS A 53 -48.62 -3.67 -14.39
C LYS A 53 -49.79 -4.01 -13.46
N ASN A 54 -50.83 -4.69 -13.95
CA ASN A 54 -51.95 -5.11 -13.12
C ASN A 54 -51.50 -6.02 -11.95
N GLU A 55 -50.58 -6.95 -12.18
CA GLU A 55 -50.01 -7.79 -11.11
C GLU A 55 -49.19 -7.01 -10.07
N VAL A 56 -48.48 -5.93 -10.46
CA VAL A 56 -47.82 -5.01 -9.51
C VAL A 56 -48.86 -4.23 -8.71
N PHE A 57 -49.84 -3.61 -9.37
CA PHE A 57 -50.82 -2.75 -8.70
C PHE A 57 -51.83 -3.50 -7.82
N LEU A 58 -52.15 -4.75 -8.15
CA LEU A 58 -52.93 -5.63 -7.26
C LEU A 58 -52.21 -5.91 -5.93
N LEU A 59 -50.88 -6.04 -5.96
CA LEU A 59 -50.10 -6.14 -4.71
C LEU A 59 -50.03 -4.76 -4.04
N ALA A 60 -49.70 -3.70 -4.78
CA ALA A 60 -49.52 -2.34 -4.22
C ALA A 60 -50.74 -1.82 -3.46
N ALA A 61 -51.95 -2.23 -3.84
CA ALA A 61 -53.19 -1.92 -3.12
C ALA A 61 -53.26 -2.50 -1.69
N THR A 62 -52.38 -3.44 -1.32
CA THR A 62 -52.29 -4.03 0.03
C THR A 62 -51.30 -3.31 0.95
N GLU A 63 -50.61 -2.27 0.47
CA GLU A 63 -49.60 -1.51 1.23
C GLU A 63 -50.11 -1.05 2.60
N GLY A 64 -51.37 -0.64 2.73
CA GLY A 64 -51.91 -0.08 3.99
C GLY A 64 -51.81 -1.00 5.21
N SER A 65 -51.54 -2.30 5.02
CA SER A 65 -51.26 -3.27 6.10
C SER A 65 -49.76 -3.51 6.36
N ALA A 66 -48.88 -3.17 5.42
CA ALA A 66 -47.45 -3.45 5.48
C ALA A 66 -46.63 -2.59 6.48
N PRO A 67 -46.78 -1.25 6.59
CA PRO A 67 -45.89 -0.44 7.44
C PRO A 67 -46.09 -0.65 8.95
N ASN A 68 -47.12 -1.41 9.35
CA ASN A 68 -47.43 -1.76 10.74
C ASN A 68 -46.98 -3.19 11.11
N ASP A 69 -46.41 -3.96 10.17
CA ASP A 69 -46.00 -5.35 10.35
C ASP A 69 -44.50 -5.53 10.02
N PRO A 70 -43.64 -5.74 11.04
CA PRO A 70 -42.20 -5.87 10.84
C PRO A 70 -41.77 -7.19 10.18
N GLU A 71 -42.65 -8.20 10.06
CA GLU A 71 -42.37 -9.44 9.31
C GLU A 71 -43.06 -9.49 7.94
N THR A 72 -43.51 -8.33 7.42
CA THR A 72 -44.30 -8.28 6.18
C THR A 72 -43.52 -8.72 4.93
N LYS A 73 -44.04 -9.73 4.25
CA LYS A 73 -43.50 -10.22 2.96
C LYS A 73 -43.81 -9.30 1.79
N TYR A 74 -44.65 -8.28 1.99
CA TYR A 74 -45.07 -7.32 0.97
C TYR A 74 -43.91 -6.76 0.14
N TYR A 75 -42.82 -6.34 0.80
CA TYR A 75 -41.65 -5.77 0.12
C TYR A 75 -40.81 -6.80 -0.64
N GLU A 76 -40.85 -8.09 -0.27
CA GLU A 76 -40.20 -9.16 -1.02
C GLU A 76 -41.00 -9.45 -2.30
N GLU A 77 -42.32 -9.63 -2.18
CA GLU A 77 -43.20 -9.94 -3.32
C GLU A 77 -43.29 -8.77 -4.33
N LEU A 78 -43.13 -7.53 -3.85
CA LEU A 78 -43.06 -6.35 -4.71
C LEU A 78 -41.75 -6.32 -5.51
N GLN A 79 -40.63 -6.73 -4.92
CA GLN A 79 -39.35 -6.84 -5.62
C GLN A 79 -39.37 -7.97 -6.66
N ASP A 80 -39.94 -9.14 -6.32
CA ASP A 80 -40.17 -10.25 -7.29
C ASP A 80 -40.91 -9.73 -8.54
N LYS A 81 -42.02 -9.01 -8.35
CA LYS A 81 -42.85 -8.47 -9.43
C LYS A 81 -42.16 -7.37 -10.23
N LEU A 82 -41.31 -6.54 -9.61
CA LEU A 82 -40.52 -5.51 -10.30
C LEU A 82 -39.35 -6.10 -11.10
N ASP A 83 -38.67 -7.14 -10.60
CA ASP A 83 -37.66 -7.86 -11.38
C ASP A 83 -38.28 -8.67 -12.54
N LEU A 84 -39.53 -9.15 -12.39
CA LEU A 84 -40.29 -9.73 -13.50
C LEU A 84 -40.56 -8.69 -14.60
N VAL A 85 -41.05 -7.49 -14.25
CA VAL A 85 -41.23 -6.36 -15.18
C VAL A 85 -39.92 -6.02 -15.91
N LEU A 86 -38.83 -5.90 -15.18
CA LEU A 86 -37.51 -5.57 -15.71
C LEU A 86 -37.00 -6.64 -16.69
N THR A 87 -37.20 -7.92 -16.36
CA THR A 87 -36.74 -9.05 -17.17
C THR A 87 -37.55 -9.21 -18.46
N PHE A 88 -38.88 -9.02 -18.42
CA PHE A 88 -39.70 -8.95 -19.65
C PHE A 88 -39.26 -7.81 -20.58
N THR A 89 -38.85 -6.65 -20.04
CA THR A 89 -38.26 -5.56 -20.83
C THR A 89 -36.87 -5.92 -21.39
N GLU A 90 -36.03 -6.65 -20.65
CA GLU A 90 -34.71 -7.10 -21.15
C GLU A 90 -34.82 -8.10 -22.32
N HIS A 91 -35.90 -8.89 -22.40
CA HIS A 91 -36.23 -9.77 -23.54
C HIS A 91 -37.05 -9.07 -24.66
N ASP A 92 -37.13 -7.73 -24.69
CA ASP A 92 -37.91 -6.91 -25.64
C ASP A 92 -39.42 -7.23 -25.69
N ALA A 93 -39.99 -7.90 -24.68
CA ALA A 93 -41.42 -8.22 -24.62
C ALA A 93 -42.29 -7.01 -24.19
N CYS A 94 -41.67 -5.94 -23.70
CA CYS A 94 -42.28 -4.66 -23.31
C CYS A 94 -41.42 -3.48 -23.83
N GLU A 95 -41.96 -2.27 -23.86
CA GLU A 95 -41.16 -1.07 -24.18
C GLU A 95 -40.00 -0.83 -23.20
N ALA A 96 -38.88 -0.31 -23.71
CA ALA A 96 -37.69 0.04 -22.92
C ALA A 96 -37.95 1.10 -21.82
N THR A 97 -39.06 1.83 -21.92
CA THR A 97 -39.55 2.83 -20.98
C THR A 97 -40.54 2.28 -19.94
N PHE A 98 -41.10 1.08 -20.15
CA PHE A 98 -42.16 0.51 -19.30
C PHE A 98 -41.77 0.33 -17.82
N PRO A 99 -40.57 -0.14 -17.43
CA PRO A 99 -40.21 -0.24 -16.02
C PRO A 99 -40.24 1.12 -15.31
N PHE A 100 -39.88 2.21 -15.99
CA PHE A 100 -39.88 3.55 -15.42
C PHE A 100 -41.29 4.14 -15.27
N THR A 101 -42.24 3.78 -16.14
CA THR A 101 -43.65 4.20 -15.96
C THR A 101 -44.34 3.38 -14.86
N VAL A 102 -44.01 2.09 -14.70
CA VAL A 102 -44.47 1.30 -13.54
C VAL A 102 -43.90 1.87 -12.24
N LEU A 103 -42.61 2.17 -12.18
CA LEU A 103 -41.97 2.78 -11.01
C LEU A 103 -42.52 4.18 -10.70
N GLN A 104 -42.83 5.00 -11.71
CA GLN A 104 -43.44 6.31 -11.50
C GLN A 104 -44.80 6.17 -10.80
N ASP A 105 -45.73 5.45 -11.42
CA ASP A 105 -47.09 5.30 -10.92
C ASP A 105 -47.11 4.60 -9.55
N LEU A 106 -46.15 3.69 -9.28
CA LEU A 106 -45.98 3.05 -7.98
C LEU A 106 -45.46 4.04 -6.93
N LEU A 107 -44.41 4.81 -7.23
CA LEU A 107 -43.89 5.82 -6.31
C LEU A 107 -44.89 6.97 -6.08
N GLU A 108 -45.79 7.26 -7.02
CA GLU A 108 -46.88 8.23 -6.84
C GLU A 108 -48.01 7.72 -5.93
N THR A 109 -48.23 6.40 -5.85
CA THR A 109 -49.35 5.79 -5.09
C THR A 109 -48.99 5.27 -3.70
N GLN A 110 -47.70 5.15 -3.36
CA GLN A 110 -47.22 4.56 -2.10
C GLN A 110 -46.91 5.61 -1.00
N THR A 111 -46.91 5.20 0.28
CA THR A 111 -46.43 6.04 1.39
C THR A 111 -44.94 6.36 1.29
N ILE A 112 -44.49 7.40 2.00
CA ILE A 112 -43.07 7.80 2.04
C ILE A 112 -42.16 6.68 2.59
N SER A 113 -42.65 5.88 3.54
CA SER A 113 -41.90 4.74 4.08
C SER A 113 -41.65 3.68 3.01
N SER A 114 -42.71 3.21 2.35
CA SER A 114 -42.61 2.23 1.26
C SER A 114 -41.81 2.77 0.06
N CYS A 115 -41.87 4.07 -0.23
CA CYS A 115 -41.01 4.69 -1.24
C CYS A 115 -39.51 4.50 -0.94
N SER A 116 -39.08 4.49 0.33
CA SER A 116 -37.69 4.20 0.72
C SER A 116 -37.30 2.74 0.44
N HIS A 117 -38.21 1.80 0.67
CA HIS A 117 -38.00 0.38 0.34
C HIS A 117 -37.96 0.15 -1.19
N VAL A 118 -38.91 0.72 -1.94
CA VAL A 118 -38.90 0.68 -3.42
C VAL A 118 -37.63 1.33 -3.99
N PHE A 119 -37.16 2.44 -3.40
CA PHE A 119 -35.93 3.09 -3.84
C PHE A 119 -34.68 2.23 -3.58
N SER A 120 -34.66 1.43 -2.52
CA SER A 120 -33.59 0.47 -2.25
C SER A 120 -33.46 -0.59 -3.36
N TRP A 121 -34.58 -1.01 -3.97
CA TRP A 121 -34.57 -1.87 -5.16
C TRP A 121 -34.07 -1.12 -6.41
N ILE A 122 -34.40 0.17 -6.57
CA ILE A 122 -33.90 1.01 -7.68
C ILE A 122 -32.37 1.17 -7.60
N GLU A 123 -31.81 1.41 -6.40
CA GLU A 123 -30.36 1.40 -6.16
C GLU A 123 -29.75 0.03 -6.52
N LEU A 124 -30.30 -1.06 -5.99
CA LEU A 124 -29.80 -2.43 -6.19
C LEU A 124 -29.91 -2.92 -7.65
N ARG A 125 -30.82 -2.37 -8.45
CA ARG A 125 -31.00 -2.70 -9.88
C ARG A 125 -30.49 -1.62 -10.84
N ALA A 126 -29.79 -0.59 -10.34
CA ALA A 126 -29.32 0.53 -11.14
C ALA A 126 -28.61 0.12 -12.45
N PRO A 127 -27.67 -0.86 -12.47
CA PRO A 127 -26.96 -1.24 -13.70
C PRO A 127 -27.84 -1.91 -14.78
N ARG A 128 -28.96 -2.52 -14.39
CA ARG A 128 -29.97 -3.05 -15.34
C ARG A 128 -30.83 -1.91 -15.88
N LEU A 129 -31.33 -1.05 -14.99
CA LEU A 129 -32.22 0.07 -15.31
C LEU A 129 -31.55 1.07 -16.26
N THR A 130 -30.31 1.51 -15.98
CA THR A 130 -29.58 2.50 -16.77
C THR A 130 -28.98 1.95 -18.08
N LYS A 131 -29.03 0.64 -18.32
CA LYS A 131 -28.50 0.03 -19.56
C LYS A 131 -29.16 0.65 -20.80
N GLY A 132 -28.33 1.21 -21.68
CA GLY A 132 -28.78 1.91 -22.90
C GLY A 132 -29.49 3.25 -22.65
N MET A 133 -29.38 3.82 -21.45
CA MET A 133 -29.93 5.15 -21.16
C MET A 133 -29.12 6.24 -21.89
N VAL A 134 -29.82 7.20 -22.50
CA VAL A 134 -29.21 8.35 -23.18
C VAL A 134 -29.62 9.64 -22.48
N PRO A 135 -28.67 10.53 -22.13
CA PRO A 135 -28.93 11.91 -21.74
C PRO A 135 -30.13 12.56 -22.44
N GLN A 136 -31.00 13.19 -21.65
CA GLN A 136 -32.15 13.98 -22.11
C GLN A 136 -33.20 13.23 -22.96
N LYS A 137 -33.18 11.89 -23.05
CA LYS A 137 -34.14 11.10 -23.86
C LYS A 137 -34.65 9.83 -23.16
N GLY A 138 -35.87 9.43 -23.49
CA GLY A 138 -36.48 8.15 -23.09
C GLY A 138 -36.40 7.90 -21.58
N LYS A 139 -35.81 6.74 -21.20
CA LYS A 139 -35.57 6.30 -19.81
C LYS A 139 -35.11 7.44 -18.88
N ALA A 140 -34.12 8.22 -19.32
CA ALA A 140 -33.48 9.26 -18.51
C ALA A 140 -34.47 10.34 -18.06
N LEU A 141 -35.34 10.79 -18.96
CA LEU A 141 -36.27 11.88 -18.70
C LEU A 141 -37.40 11.43 -17.75
N ILE A 142 -37.87 10.19 -17.87
CA ILE A 142 -38.88 9.62 -16.96
C ILE A 142 -38.28 9.48 -15.56
N LEU A 143 -37.10 8.84 -15.43
CA LEU A 143 -36.39 8.68 -14.16
C LEU A 143 -36.12 10.04 -13.47
N LEU A 144 -35.63 11.02 -14.23
CA LEU A 144 -35.38 12.36 -13.71
C LEU A 144 -36.68 13.06 -13.26
N ARG A 145 -37.80 12.89 -13.98
CA ARG A 145 -39.11 13.39 -13.53
C ARG A 145 -39.51 12.72 -12.21
N THR A 146 -39.65 11.40 -12.20
CA THR A 146 -40.11 10.60 -11.06
C THR A 146 -39.34 10.92 -9.78
N LEU A 147 -38.01 11.01 -9.84
CA LEU A 147 -37.20 11.28 -8.66
C LEU A 147 -37.25 12.76 -8.22
N ASN A 148 -37.46 13.71 -9.14
CA ASN A 148 -37.74 15.10 -8.76
C ASN A 148 -39.15 15.29 -8.18
N ASP A 149 -40.15 14.52 -8.62
CA ASP A 149 -41.49 14.52 -8.03
C ASP A 149 -41.50 13.85 -6.65
N LEU A 150 -40.70 12.80 -6.45
CA LEU A 150 -40.45 12.23 -5.12
C LEU A 150 -39.75 13.24 -4.20
N LEU A 151 -38.69 13.91 -4.66
CA LEU A 151 -38.01 14.98 -3.91
C LEU A 151 -38.92 16.20 -3.61
N ARG A 152 -39.95 16.46 -4.43
CA ARG A 152 -41.01 17.45 -4.13
C ARG A 152 -41.97 17.00 -3.03
N ARG A 153 -42.18 15.68 -2.88
CA ARG A 153 -43.14 15.10 -1.92
C ARG A 153 -42.54 14.81 -0.53
N LEU A 154 -41.20 14.85 -0.40
CA LEU A 154 -40.51 14.64 0.87
C LEU A 154 -40.41 15.93 1.71
N SER A 155 -40.65 15.81 3.02
CA SER A 155 -40.24 16.82 3.99
C SER A 155 -38.71 16.94 4.04
N LYS A 156 -38.19 18.10 4.44
CA LYS A 156 -36.75 18.36 4.61
C LYS A 156 -36.37 18.41 6.10
N MET A 157 -36.85 17.44 6.87
CA MET A 157 -36.77 17.38 8.34
C MET A 157 -36.67 15.93 8.82
N GLY A 158 -35.75 15.63 9.74
CA GLY A 158 -35.57 14.28 10.29
C GLY A 158 -35.15 13.25 9.24
N SER A 159 -35.64 12.01 9.38
CA SER A 159 -35.24 10.83 8.59
C SER A 159 -35.41 10.99 7.07
N THR A 160 -36.36 11.80 6.61
CA THR A 160 -36.54 12.08 5.17
C THR A 160 -35.35 12.83 4.56
N THR A 161 -34.53 13.51 5.38
CA THR A 161 -33.30 14.19 4.92
C THR A 161 -32.27 13.18 4.40
N ILE A 162 -32.13 12.04 5.08
CA ILE A 162 -31.25 10.94 4.64
C ILE A 162 -31.77 10.35 3.32
N PHE A 163 -33.09 10.20 3.19
CA PHE A 163 -33.71 9.70 1.96
C PHE A 163 -33.55 10.66 0.78
N CYS A 164 -33.71 11.97 0.99
CA CYS A 164 -33.35 12.99 0.00
C CYS A 164 -31.88 12.87 -0.43
N GLY A 165 -30.96 12.64 0.52
CA GLY A 165 -29.54 12.40 0.25
C GLY A 165 -29.28 11.20 -0.66
N ARG A 166 -29.93 10.06 -0.38
CA ARG A 166 -29.88 8.85 -1.25
C ARG A 166 -30.34 9.13 -2.67
N ILE A 167 -31.49 9.80 -2.83
CA ILE A 167 -32.04 10.13 -4.16
C ILE A 167 -31.09 11.05 -4.95
N LEU A 168 -30.52 12.07 -4.30
CA LEU A 168 -29.56 12.98 -4.94
C LEU A 168 -28.24 12.29 -5.30
N THR A 169 -27.73 11.41 -4.43
CA THR A 169 -26.51 10.62 -4.67
C THR A 169 -26.69 9.67 -5.86
N PHE A 170 -27.81 8.96 -5.91
CA PHE A 170 -28.19 8.12 -7.05
C PHE A 170 -28.28 8.95 -8.35
N LEU A 171 -28.96 10.10 -8.34
CA LEU A 171 -29.04 10.97 -9.52
C LEU A 171 -27.65 11.42 -10.00
N SER A 172 -26.74 11.79 -9.09
CA SER A 172 -25.38 12.20 -9.46
C SER A 172 -24.50 11.06 -10.01
N GLY A 173 -24.76 9.80 -9.62
CA GLY A 173 -24.12 8.62 -10.20
C GLY A 173 -24.72 8.19 -11.55
N VAL A 174 -25.95 8.60 -11.85
CA VAL A 174 -26.70 8.21 -13.06
C VAL A 174 -26.55 9.23 -14.20
N PHE A 175 -26.36 10.52 -13.90
CA PHE A 175 -26.22 11.59 -14.88
C PHE A 175 -24.76 12.11 -14.96
N PRO A 176 -24.06 11.95 -16.10
CA PRO A 176 -22.67 12.40 -16.22
C PRO A 176 -22.50 13.91 -15.98
N LEU A 177 -21.39 14.29 -15.34
CA LEU A 177 -21.09 15.69 -14.99
C LEU A 177 -20.93 16.63 -16.21
N GLY A 178 -20.69 16.07 -17.40
CA GLY A 178 -20.71 16.82 -18.67
C GLY A 178 -22.12 17.09 -19.22
N GLU A 179 -23.17 16.55 -18.62
CA GLU A 179 -24.56 16.86 -18.99
C GLU A 179 -25.08 18.07 -18.21
N ARG A 180 -25.87 18.92 -18.88
CA ARG A 180 -26.62 20.04 -18.27
C ARG A 180 -27.52 19.65 -17.09
N SER A 181 -27.83 18.36 -16.95
CA SER A 181 -28.68 17.79 -15.89
C SER A 181 -27.86 17.33 -14.68
N GLY A 182 -26.56 17.01 -14.85
CA GLY A 182 -25.67 16.51 -13.79
C GLY A 182 -25.00 17.61 -12.96
N VAL A 183 -24.97 18.85 -13.46
CA VAL A 183 -24.38 20.01 -12.76
C VAL A 183 -25.35 21.20 -12.82
N ASN A 184 -25.50 21.90 -11.68
CA ASN A 184 -26.25 23.16 -11.59
C ASN A 184 -25.54 24.29 -12.36
N LEU A 185 -25.73 24.32 -13.68
CA LEU A 185 -25.22 25.36 -14.58
C LEU A 185 -25.85 26.74 -14.31
N ARG A 186 -27.06 26.79 -13.72
CA ARG A 186 -27.78 28.02 -13.46
C ARG A 186 -27.26 28.83 -12.27
N GLY A 187 -26.48 28.22 -11.38
CA GLY A 187 -26.05 28.89 -10.15
C GLY A 187 -27.22 29.21 -9.23
N GLU A 188 -28.33 28.45 -9.33
CA GLU A 188 -29.43 28.53 -8.38
C GLU A 188 -28.90 28.10 -7.02
N TYR A 189 -28.88 29.01 -6.05
CA TYR A 189 -28.41 28.73 -4.69
C TYR A 189 -29.37 27.78 -3.97
N GLY A 190 -28.95 27.27 -2.80
CA GLY A 190 -29.67 26.25 -2.04
C GLY A 190 -31.00 26.74 -1.41
N PRO A 191 -31.48 26.12 -0.31
CA PRO A 191 -32.64 26.66 0.39
C PRO A 191 -32.36 28.09 0.85
N THR A 192 -33.10 29.06 0.29
CA THR A 192 -33.04 30.47 0.67
C THR A 192 -33.28 30.63 2.17
N TRP A 193 -32.61 31.59 2.80
CA TRP A 193 -32.95 32.02 4.15
C TRP A 193 -34.38 32.58 4.19
N GLU A 194 -35.26 31.95 4.97
CA GLU A 194 -36.69 32.31 5.09
C GLU A 194 -36.94 33.35 6.20
N GLY A 195 -35.89 33.87 6.86
CA GLY A 195 -36.01 34.71 8.05
C GLY A 195 -36.06 33.93 9.36
N VAL A 196 -36.09 34.67 10.47
CA VAL A 196 -36.23 34.11 11.83
C VAL A 196 -37.69 33.70 12.07
N LYS A 197 -37.94 32.41 12.24
CA LYS A 197 -39.28 31.91 12.59
C LYS A 197 -39.47 31.99 14.11
N GLY A 198 -40.21 33.00 14.57
CA GLY A 198 -40.63 33.11 15.97
C GLY A 198 -40.86 34.52 16.54
N VAL A 199 -40.56 35.60 15.80
CA VAL A 199 -40.66 36.99 16.34
C VAL A 199 -41.82 37.78 15.74
N GLU A 200 -42.21 37.52 14.49
CA GLU A 200 -43.30 38.25 13.80
C GLU A 200 -44.66 37.55 13.96
N ASP A 201 -45.27 37.65 15.15
CA ASP A 201 -46.69 37.29 15.33
C ASP A 201 -47.40 38.21 16.35
N LYS A 202 -47.10 39.52 16.27
CA LYS A 202 -47.71 40.59 17.09
C LYS A 202 -48.14 41.84 16.30
N GLN A 203 -48.50 41.71 15.02
CA GLN A 203 -49.37 42.68 14.32
C GLN A 203 -49.94 42.20 12.96
N GLY A 204 -51.17 41.68 12.97
CA GLY A 204 -52.20 42.05 11.98
C GLY A 204 -52.29 41.35 10.61
N SER A 205 -53.23 40.39 10.52
CA SER A 205 -54.03 39.99 9.32
C SER A 205 -53.28 39.27 8.17
N GLU A 206 -53.87 38.36 7.38
CA GLU A 206 -55.27 37.87 7.31
C GLU A 206 -55.36 36.44 6.70
N SER A 207 -56.55 35.83 6.77
CA SER A 207 -57.01 34.59 6.09
C SER A 207 -56.57 33.19 6.61
N THR A 208 -57.60 32.43 7.01
CA THR A 208 -57.70 31.02 7.46
C THR A 208 -57.79 30.01 6.27
N PRO A 209 -57.96 28.66 6.43
CA PRO A 209 -58.24 27.85 7.64
C PRO A 209 -57.43 26.50 7.76
N ALA A 210 -57.89 25.65 8.70
CA ALA A 210 -57.67 24.19 8.83
C ALA A 210 -56.37 23.72 9.55
N LEU A 211 -56.42 22.67 10.40
CA LEU A 211 -57.54 21.88 10.94
C LEU A 211 -57.17 21.28 12.32
N GLU A 212 -58.18 20.95 13.13
CA GLU A 212 -58.03 20.38 14.48
C GLU A 212 -57.70 18.87 14.42
N ILE A 213 -56.77 18.41 15.27
CA ILE A 213 -56.73 17.03 15.80
C ILE A 213 -56.35 17.12 17.28
N GLU A 214 -57.20 16.58 18.15
CA GLU A 214 -56.90 16.34 19.57
C GLU A 214 -55.98 15.12 19.73
N GLU A 215 -55.12 15.06 20.75
CA GLU A 215 -55.24 13.98 21.76
C GLU A 215 -54.47 14.20 23.07
N LYS A 216 -55.28 14.33 24.14
CA LYS A 216 -55.17 13.78 25.51
C LYS A 216 -53.85 13.82 26.31
N GLU A 217 -54.01 14.37 27.51
CA GLU A 217 -53.10 14.32 28.65
C GLU A 217 -52.95 12.90 29.25
N THR A 218 -51.73 12.57 29.68
CA THR A 218 -51.42 11.92 30.98
C THR A 218 -50.01 12.39 31.38
N GLY A 219 -49.65 12.64 32.65
CA GLY A 219 -50.44 12.74 33.89
C GLY A 219 -49.51 12.61 35.11
N ASP A 220 -49.60 13.53 36.09
CA ASP A 220 -48.76 13.65 37.31
C ASP A 220 -47.24 13.86 37.11
N ALA A 221 -46.46 14.49 37.99
CA ALA A 221 -46.69 15.44 39.11
C ALA A 221 -45.31 16.12 39.43
N ASP A 222 -45.11 17.08 40.33
CA ASP A 222 -45.96 17.76 41.33
C ASP A 222 -45.45 19.21 41.52
N LYS A 223 -46.19 20.05 42.27
CA LYS A 223 -45.79 21.42 42.63
C LYS A 223 -44.71 21.48 43.72
N MET A 224 -43.98 22.59 43.75
CA MET A 224 -43.93 23.39 44.99
C MET A 224 -43.72 24.89 44.72
N GLU A 225 -44.46 25.71 45.47
CA GLU A 225 -44.36 27.17 45.51
C GLU A 225 -43.43 27.59 46.67
N VAL A 226 -42.93 28.83 46.65
CA VAL A 226 -42.95 29.77 47.80
C VAL A 226 -42.48 31.15 47.35
N ASP A 227 -42.98 32.17 48.03
CA ASP A 227 -43.06 33.57 47.56
C ASP A 227 -41.95 34.50 48.12
N GLU A 228 -42.02 35.77 47.71
CA GLU A 228 -41.46 36.97 48.36
C GLU A 228 -39.94 37.10 48.64
N MET A 229 -39.28 37.96 47.86
CA MET A 229 -38.75 39.22 48.42
C MET A 229 -38.56 40.33 47.35
N LYS A 230 -39.60 41.15 47.14
CA LYS A 230 -39.50 42.36 46.29
C LYS A 230 -38.88 43.52 47.07
N ALA A 231 -37.56 43.71 46.94
CA ALA A 231 -36.86 44.89 47.47
C ALA A 231 -35.83 45.52 46.52
N GLU A 232 -35.03 44.73 45.79
CA GLU A 232 -33.93 45.27 44.94
C GLU A 232 -34.31 45.49 43.46
N VAL A 233 -35.47 44.99 43.02
CA VAL A 233 -35.89 44.98 41.60
C VAL A 233 -35.89 46.38 40.97
N ALA A 234 -36.29 47.40 41.73
CA ALA A 234 -36.48 48.78 41.25
C ALA A 234 -35.18 49.55 40.88
N LYS A 235 -34.01 48.91 40.97
CA LYS A 235 -32.72 49.47 40.48
C LYS A 235 -32.02 48.67 39.39
N LYS A 236 -32.50 47.46 39.07
CA LYS A 236 -31.94 46.61 38.00
C LYS A 236 -32.65 46.77 36.66
N GLN A 237 -33.98 46.96 36.68
CA GLN A 237 -34.81 46.99 35.46
C GLN A 237 -34.31 47.99 34.40
N SER A 238 -33.81 49.16 34.80
CA SER A 238 -33.27 50.18 33.87
C SER A 238 -31.84 49.93 33.35
N GLN A 239 -31.18 48.84 33.75
CA GLN A 239 -29.94 48.35 33.13
C GLN A 239 -30.17 47.06 32.33
N ASP A 240 -31.07 46.19 32.81
CA ASP A 240 -31.39 44.94 32.12
C ASP A 240 -32.13 45.19 30.78
N GLU A 241 -33.06 46.15 30.70
CA GLU A 241 -33.73 46.53 29.44
C GLU A 241 -32.76 47.08 28.39
N ASP A 242 -31.82 47.92 28.80
CA ASP A 242 -30.81 48.52 27.93
C ASP A 242 -29.73 47.50 27.48
N SER A 243 -29.60 46.39 28.20
CA SER A 243 -28.82 45.22 27.79
C SER A 243 -29.59 44.31 26.82
N ALA A 244 -30.84 44.00 27.14
CA ALA A 244 -31.70 43.13 26.32
C ALA A 244 -31.97 43.72 24.93
N THR A 245 -32.15 45.04 24.84
CA THR A 245 -32.33 45.73 23.55
C THR A 245 -31.10 45.56 22.65
N LYS A 246 -29.89 45.77 23.20
CA LYS A 246 -28.63 45.60 22.44
C LYS A 246 -28.37 44.15 22.03
N ALA A 247 -28.79 43.18 22.85
CA ALA A 247 -28.74 41.76 22.48
C ALA A 247 -29.70 41.44 21.32
N ALA A 248 -30.92 41.99 21.32
CA ALA A 248 -31.88 41.85 20.23
C ALA A 248 -31.40 42.52 18.92
N ASP A 249 -30.81 43.72 19.01
CA ASP A 249 -30.23 44.44 17.87
C ASP A 249 -29.05 43.65 17.25
N PHE A 250 -28.16 43.11 18.09
CA PHE A 250 -27.06 42.26 17.64
C PHE A 250 -27.55 40.95 17.02
N TYR A 251 -28.54 40.29 17.64
CA TYR A 251 -29.17 39.07 17.11
C TYR A 251 -29.77 39.32 15.71
N SER A 252 -30.53 40.42 15.55
CA SER A 252 -31.09 40.83 14.26
C SER A 252 -30.00 41.07 13.22
N THR A 253 -28.94 41.80 13.60
CA THR A 253 -27.79 42.09 12.74
C THR A 253 -27.04 40.82 12.34
N PHE A 254 -26.83 39.87 13.26
CA PHE A 254 -26.17 38.60 13.00
C PHE A 254 -26.96 37.75 11.99
N TRP A 255 -28.26 37.53 12.23
CA TRP A 255 -29.09 36.71 11.35
C TRP A 255 -29.42 37.40 10.02
N SER A 256 -29.32 38.73 9.93
CA SER A 256 -29.40 39.44 8.64
C SER A 256 -28.35 38.94 7.63
N LEU A 257 -27.16 38.54 8.08
CA LEU A 257 -26.06 38.06 7.23
C LEU A 257 -26.36 36.73 6.51
N GLN A 258 -27.27 35.91 7.04
CA GLN A 258 -27.67 34.65 6.38
C GLN A 258 -28.48 34.88 5.09
N LEU A 259 -29.07 36.06 4.92
CA LEU A 259 -29.77 36.43 3.70
C LEU A 259 -28.81 36.62 2.49
N PRO A 260 -27.75 37.45 2.54
CA PRO A 260 -26.75 37.51 1.48
C PRO A 260 -25.89 36.25 1.35
N PHE A 261 -25.64 35.47 2.43
CA PHE A 261 -24.98 34.16 2.31
C PHE A 261 -25.81 33.16 1.48
N SER A 262 -27.14 33.10 1.70
CA SER A 262 -28.02 32.18 0.97
C SER A 262 -28.45 32.70 -0.42
N LYS A 263 -28.44 34.03 -0.64
CA LYS A 263 -28.84 34.65 -1.91
C LYS A 263 -27.87 35.79 -2.32
N PRO A 264 -26.64 35.48 -2.78
CA PRO A 264 -25.66 36.49 -3.21
C PRO A 264 -26.16 37.45 -4.30
N LEU A 265 -27.12 37.03 -5.13
CA LEU A 265 -27.76 37.88 -6.15
C LEU A 265 -28.41 39.17 -5.62
N LEU A 266 -28.59 39.31 -4.29
CA LEU A 266 -29.06 40.55 -3.66
C LEU A 266 -28.06 41.71 -3.80
N PHE A 267 -26.77 41.46 -3.99
CA PHE A 267 -25.76 42.52 -4.19
C PHE A 267 -25.94 43.30 -5.50
N ALA A 268 -26.83 42.87 -6.41
CA ALA A 268 -27.29 43.68 -7.53
C ALA A 268 -28.19 44.86 -7.11
N THR A 269 -28.58 44.98 -5.82
CA THR A 269 -29.25 46.18 -5.29
C THR A 269 -28.22 47.13 -4.64
N PRO A 270 -28.25 48.46 -4.92
CA PRO A 270 -27.18 49.37 -4.51
C PRO A 270 -26.94 49.53 -2.99
N SER A 271 -27.92 49.19 -2.13
CA SER A 271 -27.78 49.33 -0.68
C SER A 271 -27.26 48.06 0.01
N ALA A 272 -27.60 46.87 -0.50
CA ALA A 272 -27.32 45.59 0.15
C ALA A 272 -25.82 45.32 0.42
N PHE A 273 -24.90 45.84 -0.41
CA PHE A 273 -23.47 45.70 -0.14
C PHE A 273 -23.01 46.54 1.05
N ASN A 274 -23.58 47.73 1.25
CA ASN A 274 -23.27 48.59 2.39
C ASN A 274 -23.90 48.03 3.68
N GLU A 275 -25.16 47.59 3.62
CA GLU A 275 -25.85 46.90 4.72
C GLU A 275 -25.07 45.67 5.20
N PHE A 276 -24.65 44.79 4.27
CA PHE A 276 -23.80 43.63 4.56
C PHE A 276 -22.44 44.01 5.17
N LYS A 277 -21.78 45.02 4.60
CA LYS A 277 -20.48 45.51 5.07
C LYS A 277 -20.57 46.03 6.52
N ASP A 278 -21.59 46.80 6.84
CA ASP A 278 -21.77 47.34 8.18
C ASP A 278 -22.17 46.27 9.20
N ALA A 279 -22.99 45.29 8.82
CA ALA A 279 -23.27 44.12 9.64
C ALA A 279 -22.01 43.24 9.89
N VAL A 280 -21.17 43.02 8.87
CA VAL A 280 -19.88 42.30 9.03
C VAL A 280 -18.92 43.08 9.95
N ASN A 281 -18.86 44.41 9.82
CA ASN A 281 -18.04 45.27 10.67
C ASN A 281 -18.48 45.22 12.16
N GLN A 282 -19.77 44.98 12.44
CA GLN A 282 -20.29 44.79 13.80
C GLN A 282 -20.10 43.37 14.34
N VAL A 283 -20.31 42.33 13.51
CA VAL A 283 -20.28 40.93 13.94
C VAL A 283 -18.85 40.38 14.11
N LEU A 284 -17.93 40.68 13.16
CA LEU A 284 -16.59 40.09 13.17
C LEU A 284 -15.77 40.40 14.45
N PRO A 285 -15.85 41.60 15.06
CA PRO A 285 -15.24 41.88 16.37
C PRO A 285 -15.74 40.95 17.50
N VAL A 286 -17.04 40.61 17.54
CA VAL A 286 -17.62 39.73 18.57
C VAL A 286 -17.11 38.30 18.42
N ILE A 287 -17.01 37.80 17.17
CA ILE A 287 -16.45 36.48 16.86
C ILE A 287 -14.95 36.41 17.22
N ARG A 288 -14.19 37.50 17.00
CA ARG A 288 -12.80 37.66 17.46
C ARG A 288 -12.71 37.66 18.98
N GLU A 289 -13.59 38.39 19.67
CA GLU A 289 -13.61 38.44 21.13
C GLU A 289 -13.93 37.07 21.74
N ALA A 290 -14.92 36.34 21.22
CA ALA A 290 -15.24 34.98 21.62
C ALA A 290 -14.06 34.01 21.41
N THR A 291 -13.40 34.08 20.25
CA THR A 291 -12.19 33.28 19.96
C THR A 291 -11.02 33.65 20.88
N THR A 292 -10.88 34.93 21.24
CA THR A 292 -9.87 35.41 22.20
C THR A 292 -10.18 34.94 23.63
N LYS A 293 -11.45 34.96 24.04
CA LYS A 293 -11.92 34.42 25.34
C LYS A 293 -11.68 32.91 25.44
N GLU A 294 -12.03 32.14 24.41
CA GLU A 294 -11.71 30.71 24.32
C GLU A 294 -10.20 30.49 24.51
N ARG A 295 -9.37 31.18 23.72
CA ARG A 295 -7.91 31.05 23.75
C ARG A 295 -7.30 31.46 25.10
N ALA A 296 -7.86 32.47 25.76
CA ALA A 296 -7.46 32.87 27.11
C ALA A 296 -7.83 31.82 28.17
N MET A 297 -9.03 31.22 28.09
CA MET A 297 -9.46 30.14 28.98
C MET A 297 -8.68 28.82 28.75
N MET A 298 -8.27 28.55 27.51
CA MET A 298 -7.41 27.41 27.15
C MET A 298 -5.96 27.58 27.62
N GLY A 299 -5.50 28.84 27.72
CA GLY A 299 -4.21 29.23 28.31
C GLY A 299 -3.01 29.08 27.37
N SER A 300 -2.03 29.99 27.50
CA SER A 300 -0.77 29.92 26.75
C SER A 300 0.14 28.82 27.30
N ARG A 301 -0.01 27.58 26.81
CA ARG A 301 0.93 26.49 27.09
C ARG A 301 2.21 26.61 26.25
N SER A 302 2.97 27.65 26.57
CA SER A 302 4.36 27.87 26.15
C SER A 302 5.23 27.91 27.40
N THR A 303 6.09 26.88 27.59
CA THR A 303 7.09 26.72 28.67
C THR A 303 6.59 26.83 30.12
N GLY A 304 6.78 25.78 30.92
CA GLY A 304 6.63 25.85 32.38
C GLY A 304 6.06 24.57 32.99
N ASN A 305 6.77 24.00 33.97
CA ASN A 305 6.36 22.77 34.64
C ASN A 305 5.38 23.09 35.80
N ALA A 306 4.14 22.59 35.72
CA ALA A 306 3.13 22.73 36.76
C ALA A 306 2.22 21.48 36.75
N GLY A 307 2.30 20.69 37.82
CA GLY A 307 1.64 19.37 37.91
C GLY A 307 0.31 19.37 38.65
N VAL A 308 -0.41 18.26 38.49
CA VAL A 308 -1.62 17.85 39.24
C VAL A 308 -2.87 18.71 38.95
N LEU A 309 -4.05 18.08 38.99
CA LEU A 309 -5.38 18.67 38.69
C LEU A 309 -5.60 19.18 37.24
N LYS A 310 -5.68 18.25 36.28
CA LYS A 310 -6.60 18.44 35.13
C LYS A 310 -7.82 17.54 35.30
N ARG A 311 -9.00 18.14 35.40
CA ARG A 311 -10.27 17.40 35.16
C ARG A 311 -10.29 16.97 33.70
N LYS A 312 -10.64 15.71 33.45
CA LYS A 312 -10.90 15.18 32.11
C LYS A 312 -12.08 15.95 31.51
N ARG A 313 -11.88 16.53 30.32
CA ARG A 313 -12.95 17.03 29.44
C ARG A 313 -12.53 16.87 27.99
N GLU A 314 -12.17 15.63 27.68
CA GLU A 314 -12.28 15.11 26.31
C GLU A 314 -13.78 15.07 25.95
N PRO A 315 -14.17 15.19 24.67
CA PRO A 315 -15.51 14.81 24.26
C PRO A 315 -15.66 13.31 24.50
N GLU A 316 -16.58 12.91 25.36
CA GLU A 316 -16.80 11.50 25.67
C GLU A 316 -17.49 10.83 24.49
N ALA A 317 -16.89 9.74 24.00
CA ALA A 317 -17.56 8.78 23.13
C ALA A 317 -18.48 7.91 24.00
N THR A 318 -19.58 8.50 24.47
CA THR A 318 -20.50 7.87 25.41
C THR A 318 -21.47 6.93 24.70
N GLU A 319 -21.24 5.64 24.93
CA GLU A 319 -22.24 4.55 25.03
C GLU A 319 -23.15 4.26 23.82
N GLU A 320 -23.11 3.00 23.36
CA GLU A 320 -24.14 2.40 22.52
C GLU A 320 -25.46 2.25 23.32
N ASN A 321 -26.24 3.32 23.41
CA ASN A 321 -27.62 3.28 23.89
C ASN A 321 -28.55 3.99 22.90
N GLY A 322 -29.67 3.34 22.57
CA GLY A 322 -30.47 3.67 21.39
C GLY A 322 -31.21 5.01 21.45
N SER A 323 -30.58 6.06 20.91
CA SER A 323 -31.28 7.24 20.39
C SER A 323 -30.66 7.65 19.05
N SER A 324 -31.46 8.20 18.15
CA SER A 324 -30.96 8.70 16.86
C SER A 324 -30.03 9.88 17.11
N GLU A 325 -28.73 9.72 16.90
CA GLU A 325 -27.73 10.78 17.02
C GLU A 325 -28.18 12.00 16.20
N TYR A 326 -28.60 13.06 16.91
CA TYR A 326 -29.55 14.03 16.35
C TYR A 326 -28.82 15.12 15.55
N PHE A 327 -28.43 14.78 14.32
CA PHE A 327 -27.67 15.66 13.45
C PHE A 327 -28.42 16.95 13.09
N PHE A 328 -27.96 18.08 13.64
CA PHE A 328 -28.50 19.41 13.37
C PHE A 328 -28.13 19.89 11.95
N ALA A 329 -28.96 19.53 10.97
CA ALA A 329 -28.80 19.91 9.57
C ALA A 329 -29.06 21.41 9.26
N LYS A 330 -29.36 22.24 10.26
CA LYS A 330 -29.60 23.69 10.20
C LYS A 330 -29.18 24.34 11.52
N PHE A 331 -28.81 25.63 11.48
CA PHE A 331 -28.55 26.44 12.68
C PHE A 331 -29.76 26.54 13.62
N LEU A 332 -29.52 26.77 14.91
CA LEU A 332 -30.56 26.91 15.94
C LEU A 332 -30.87 28.39 16.19
N THR A 333 -31.68 28.96 15.31
CA THR A 333 -31.98 30.39 15.18
C THR A 333 -32.88 30.94 16.31
N SER A 334 -32.60 30.60 17.57
CA SER A 334 -33.31 31.12 18.75
C SER A 334 -32.51 32.28 19.37
N PRO A 335 -33.16 33.38 19.79
CA PRO A 335 -32.49 34.46 20.52
C PRO A 335 -31.67 33.97 21.72
N ASP A 336 -32.27 33.07 22.52
CA ASP A 336 -31.68 32.59 23.78
C ASP A 336 -30.47 31.64 23.57
N LEU A 337 -30.22 31.20 22.33
CA LEU A 337 -29.13 30.27 22.00
C LEU A 337 -27.93 30.94 21.32
N LEU A 338 -28.07 32.16 20.79
CA LEU A 338 -27.03 32.76 19.95
C LEU A 338 -25.70 32.97 20.72
N ASP A 339 -25.73 33.33 22.00
CA ASP A 339 -24.52 33.44 22.82
C ASP A 339 -23.84 32.10 23.07
N LEU A 340 -24.62 31.00 23.13
CA LEU A 340 -24.11 29.63 23.28
C LEU A 340 -23.56 29.09 21.96
N GLU A 341 -24.23 29.37 20.83
CA GLU A 341 -23.70 29.10 19.49
C GLU A 341 -22.39 29.89 19.25
N ILE A 342 -22.34 31.20 19.56
CA ILE A 342 -21.12 32.01 19.43
C ILE A 342 -19.99 31.54 20.36
N ALA A 343 -20.31 30.92 21.50
CA ALA A 343 -19.34 30.29 22.39
C ALA A 343 -18.75 28.98 21.83
N ASP A 344 -19.46 28.28 20.93
CA ASP A 344 -18.92 27.10 20.23
C ASP A 344 -17.97 27.46 19.08
N THR A 345 -16.83 26.78 19.05
CA THR A 345 -15.79 26.96 18.05
C THR A 345 -16.14 26.32 16.70
N HIS A 346 -17.02 25.31 16.66
CA HIS A 346 -17.50 24.76 15.38
C HIS A 346 -18.45 25.74 14.68
N PHE A 347 -19.40 26.36 15.39
CA PHE A 347 -20.24 27.43 14.88
C PHE A 347 -19.42 28.64 14.41
N ARG A 348 -18.46 29.13 15.22
CA ARG A 348 -17.53 30.20 14.79
C ARG A 348 -16.80 29.83 13.48
N ARG A 349 -16.34 28.58 13.33
CA ARG A 349 -15.70 28.09 12.11
C ARG A 349 -16.65 28.05 10.91
N GLN A 350 -17.90 27.64 11.10
CA GLN A 350 -18.91 27.64 10.04
C GLN A 350 -19.20 29.06 9.54
N PHE A 351 -19.41 30.02 10.44
CA PHE A 351 -19.60 31.43 10.08
C PHE A 351 -18.39 32.03 9.34
N LEU A 352 -17.18 31.86 9.88
CA LEU A 352 -15.95 32.36 9.25
C LEU A 352 -15.72 31.72 7.86
N PHE A 353 -16.08 30.45 7.67
CA PHE A 353 -15.99 29.77 6.37
C PHE A 353 -17.06 30.25 5.37
N GLN A 354 -18.32 30.43 5.80
CA GLN A 354 -19.37 31.07 4.97
C GLN A 354 -18.94 32.46 4.49
N LEU A 355 -18.38 33.27 5.39
CA LEU A 355 -17.86 34.60 5.07
C LEU A 355 -16.69 34.53 4.06
N LEU A 356 -15.74 33.60 4.23
CA LEU A 356 -14.66 33.39 3.27
C LEU A 356 -15.14 32.92 1.89
N ILE A 357 -16.15 32.05 1.82
CA ILE A 357 -16.76 31.62 0.56
C ILE A 357 -17.38 32.81 -0.16
N LEU A 358 -18.23 33.60 0.53
CA LEU A 358 -18.89 34.75 -0.09
C LEU A 358 -17.88 35.81 -0.52
N LEU A 359 -16.92 36.18 0.32
CA LEU A 359 -15.91 37.18 -0.03
C LEU A 359 -15.02 36.74 -1.22
N ASN A 360 -14.68 35.45 -1.31
CA ASN A 360 -13.96 34.93 -2.49
C ASN A 360 -14.84 34.91 -3.75
N HIS A 361 -16.16 34.70 -3.62
CA HIS A 361 -17.10 34.83 -4.74
C HIS A 361 -17.18 36.29 -5.20
N LEU A 362 -17.40 37.25 -4.28
CA LEU A 362 -17.46 38.68 -4.57
C LEU A 362 -16.15 39.19 -5.21
N ALA A 363 -14.98 38.71 -4.78
CA ALA A 363 -13.70 39.05 -5.40
C ALA A 363 -13.59 38.70 -6.91
N THR A 364 -14.50 37.90 -7.46
CA THR A 364 -14.59 37.63 -8.92
C THR A 364 -15.37 38.69 -9.72
N PHE A 365 -15.99 39.68 -9.07
CA PHE A 365 -16.82 40.72 -9.71
C PHE A 365 -16.09 42.07 -9.87
N THR A 366 -14.77 42.05 -10.04
CA THR A 366 -13.99 43.26 -10.36
C THR A 366 -14.10 43.64 -11.85
N PRO A 367 -13.86 44.91 -12.23
CA PRO A 367 -13.89 45.33 -13.65
C PRO A 367 -12.96 44.51 -14.55
N ALA A 368 -11.77 44.16 -14.06
CA ALA A 368 -10.81 43.32 -14.78
C ALA A 368 -11.30 41.87 -14.97
N ALA A 369 -11.97 41.29 -13.96
CA ALA A 369 -12.54 39.95 -14.07
C ALA A 369 -13.75 39.92 -15.02
N LYS A 370 -14.62 40.94 -14.97
CA LYS A 370 -15.77 41.08 -15.90
C LYS A 370 -15.32 41.18 -17.37
N ALA A 371 -14.19 41.84 -17.66
CA ALA A 371 -13.67 41.95 -19.02
C ALA A 371 -13.34 40.59 -19.67
N ILE A 372 -13.08 39.55 -18.88
CA ILE A 372 -12.80 38.18 -19.35
C ILE A 372 -14.08 37.46 -19.81
N TRP A 373 -15.27 37.94 -19.41
CA TRP A 373 -16.56 37.28 -19.64
C TRP A 373 -17.18 37.56 -21.03
N ALA A 374 -16.38 37.93 -22.03
CA ALA A 374 -16.84 38.33 -23.37
C ALA A 374 -17.60 37.24 -24.18
N SER A 375 -17.74 36.03 -23.64
CA SER A 375 -18.56 34.95 -24.21
C SER A 375 -19.93 34.90 -23.53
N ASN A 376 -20.98 35.33 -24.24
CA ASN A 376 -22.39 35.38 -23.79
C ASN A 376 -23.04 34.01 -23.45
N ARG A 377 -22.27 32.93 -23.31
CA ARG A 377 -22.80 31.56 -23.10
C ARG A 377 -23.18 31.24 -21.65
N ASN A 378 -22.68 31.95 -20.64
CA ASN A 378 -22.96 31.69 -19.22
C ASN A 378 -23.63 32.89 -18.50
N ARG A 379 -24.85 33.22 -18.92
CA ARG A 379 -25.69 34.28 -18.30
C ARG A 379 -26.04 34.02 -16.83
N SER A 380 -25.81 32.81 -16.33
CA SER A 380 -26.14 32.34 -14.98
C SER A 380 -25.18 32.76 -13.86
N LEU A 381 -23.94 33.13 -14.20
CA LEU A 381 -22.94 33.59 -13.23
C LEU A 381 -22.70 35.11 -13.30
N GLN A 382 -23.45 35.79 -14.17
CA GLN A 382 -23.39 37.23 -14.39
C GLN A 382 -24.36 37.96 -13.47
N MET A 383 -23.94 38.23 -12.23
CA MET A 383 -24.61 39.19 -11.36
C MET A 383 -24.30 40.62 -11.79
N ASP A 384 -25.32 41.49 -11.80
CA ASP A 384 -25.18 42.91 -12.13
C ASP A 384 -24.68 43.74 -10.93
N PHE A 385 -23.52 43.34 -10.43
CA PHE A 385 -22.79 43.96 -9.32
C PHE A 385 -21.31 44.04 -9.70
N THR A 386 -20.64 45.14 -9.39
CA THR A 386 -19.23 45.35 -9.67
C THR A 386 -18.58 45.98 -8.45
N LEU A 387 -17.49 45.41 -7.93
CA LEU A 387 -16.77 46.04 -6.82
C LEU A 387 -15.91 47.18 -7.36
N GLU A 388 -16.12 48.38 -6.84
CA GLU A 388 -15.22 49.52 -7.08
C GLU A 388 -13.97 49.44 -6.19
N GLY A 389 -12.95 50.26 -6.47
CA GLY A 389 -11.60 50.07 -5.93
C GLY A 389 -11.52 50.00 -4.39
N ALA A 390 -12.25 50.87 -3.70
CA ALA A 390 -12.28 50.89 -2.23
C ALA A 390 -13.05 49.69 -1.63
N GLU A 391 -14.06 49.18 -2.33
CA GLU A 391 -14.84 48.01 -1.93
C GLU A 391 -14.05 46.72 -2.13
N ALA A 392 -13.36 46.61 -3.26
CA ALA A 392 -12.44 45.53 -3.56
C ALA A 392 -11.31 45.46 -2.53
N GLN A 393 -10.74 46.60 -2.11
CA GLN A 393 -9.77 46.64 -1.01
C GLN A 393 -10.38 46.15 0.30
N TRP A 394 -11.56 46.65 0.71
CA TRP A 394 -12.22 46.19 1.94
C TRP A 394 -12.50 44.68 1.92
N VAL A 395 -12.88 44.10 0.78
CA VAL A 395 -13.05 42.65 0.63
C VAL A 395 -11.73 41.90 0.81
N GLN A 396 -10.63 42.33 0.19
CA GLN A 396 -9.33 41.67 0.36
C GLN A 396 -8.82 41.76 1.80
N GLU A 397 -8.94 42.92 2.45
CA GLU A 397 -8.60 43.08 3.86
C GLU A 397 -9.47 42.20 4.76
N THR A 398 -10.76 42.05 4.45
CA THR A 398 -11.68 41.24 5.25
C THR A 398 -11.44 39.75 5.05
N ILE A 399 -11.04 39.30 3.85
CA ILE A 399 -10.53 37.94 3.62
C ILE A 399 -9.31 37.66 4.51
N ALA A 400 -8.33 38.59 4.53
CA ALA A 400 -7.13 38.43 5.36
C ALA A 400 -7.49 38.35 6.85
N LYS A 401 -8.27 39.32 7.37
CA LYS A 401 -8.75 39.36 8.77
C LYS A 401 -9.48 38.05 9.13
N THR A 402 -10.40 37.59 8.30
CA THR A 402 -11.18 36.36 8.53
C THR A 402 -10.30 35.09 8.49
N THR A 403 -9.29 35.06 7.62
CA THR A 403 -8.32 33.95 7.54
C THR A 403 -7.44 33.86 8.78
N ASP A 404 -7.01 34.99 9.35
CA ASP A 404 -6.24 35.02 10.59
C ASP A 404 -7.08 34.76 11.85
N GLU A 405 -8.38 35.10 11.88
CA GLU A 405 -9.29 34.59 12.92
C GLU A 405 -9.43 33.06 12.82
N LEU A 406 -9.62 32.54 11.61
CA LEU A 406 -9.76 31.09 11.39
C LEU A 406 -8.53 30.31 11.89
N ARG A 407 -7.32 30.83 11.60
CA ARG A 407 -6.03 30.33 12.11
C ARG A 407 -5.96 30.29 13.65
N GLN A 408 -6.65 31.19 14.35
CA GLN A 408 -6.60 31.31 15.81
C GLN A 408 -7.59 30.38 16.56
N THR A 409 -8.58 29.82 15.87
CA THR A 409 -9.56 28.88 16.47
C THR A 409 -8.93 27.57 16.96
N ALA A 410 -9.40 27.03 18.08
CA ALA A 410 -9.02 25.69 18.54
C ALA A 410 -10.05 24.61 18.08
N PRO A 411 -9.70 23.31 18.08
CA PRO A 411 -8.33 22.77 18.03
C PRO A 411 -7.73 22.90 16.61
N ASN A 412 -6.40 23.00 16.50
CA ASN A 412 -5.65 22.94 15.23
C ASN A 412 -6.04 23.98 14.14
N GLY A 413 -6.41 25.20 14.54
CA GLY A 413 -6.73 26.31 13.63
C GLY A 413 -5.77 26.55 12.45
N PRO A 414 -4.43 26.46 12.60
CA PRO A 414 -3.51 26.61 11.47
C PRO A 414 -3.72 25.55 10.37
N ALA A 415 -3.98 24.30 10.74
CA ALA A 415 -4.27 23.22 9.79
C ALA A 415 -5.67 23.38 9.18
N PHE A 416 -6.66 23.79 9.97
CA PHE A 416 -8.02 24.07 9.45
C PHE A 416 -8.01 25.21 8.42
N LYS A 417 -7.25 26.29 8.69
CA LYS A 417 -7.02 27.40 7.76
C LYS A 417 -6.37 26.94 6.45
N GLU A 418 -5.42 26.00 6.49
CA GLU A 418 -4.79 25.52 5.24
C GLU A 418 -5.71 24.59 4.45
N THR A 419 -6.49 23.74 5.13
CA THR A 419 -7.56 22.96 4.48
C THR A 419 -8.58 23.87 3.80
N VAL A 420 -9.01 24.96 4.46
CA VAL A 420 -9.94 25.94 3.87
C VAL A 420 -9.31 26.67 2.67
N ASN A 421 -8.03 27.04 2.73
CA ASN A 421 -7.30 27.58 1.57
C ASN A 421 -7.38 26.63 0.35
N VAL A 422 -7.05 25.36 0.54
CA VAL A 422 -7.07 24.34 -0.53
C VAL A 422 -8.49 24.11 -1.07
N ILE A 423 -9.52 24.17 -0.22
CA ILE A 423 -10.92 24.10 -0.66
C ILE A 423 -11.30 25.32 -1.52
N LEU A 424 -10.94 26.53 -1.10
CA LEU A 424 -11.23 27.77 -1.85
C LEU A 424 -10.46 27.84 -3.18
N GLU A 425 -9.27 27.23 -3.27
CA GLU A 425 -8.54 27.08 -4.54
C GLU A 425 -9.19 26.03 -5.46
N ARG A 426 -9.66 24.90 -4.91
CA ARG A 426 -10.43 23.90 -5.67
C ARG A 426 -11.73 24.50 -6.21
N GLU A 427 -12.44 25.30 -5.43
CA GLU A 427 -13.66 25.98 -5.88
C GLU A 427 -13.40 26.97 -7.02
N LYS A 428 -12.31 27.74 -6.98
CA LYS A 428 -11.88 28.60 -8.11
C LYS A 428 -11.65 27.80 -9.39
N ASN A 429 -11.06 26.62 -9.29
CA ASN A 429 -10.86 25.70 -10.42
C ASN A 429 -12.18 25.06 -10.91
N TRP A 430 -13.09 24.73 -9.99
CA TRP A 430 -14.42 24.21 -10.30
C TRP A 430 -15.29 25.23 -11.04
N ILE A 431 -15.33 26.48 -10.56
CA ILE A 431 -16.00 27.61 -11.23
C ILE A 431 -15.40 27.84 -12.63
N LYS A 432 -14.06 27.73 -12.78
CA LYS A 432 -13.39 27.84 -14.09
C LYS A 432 -13.80 26.72 -15.05
N TRP A 433 -13.91 25.47 -14.59
CA TRP A 433 -14.38 24.34 -15.40
C TRP A 433 -15.87 24.48 -15.78
N LYS A 434 -16.71 24.92 -14.83
CA LYS A 434 -18.13 25.25 -15.07
C LYS A 434 -18.30 26.37 -16.10
N ASN A 435 -17.47 27.41 -16.02
CA ASN A 435 -17.42 28.50 -17.01
C ASN A 435 -17.01 28.02 -18.42
N ASN A 436 -16.27 26.91 -18.51
CA ASN A 436 -15.95 26.25 -19.79
C ASN A 436 -17.06 25.27 -20.25
N LEU A 437 -18.29 25.41 -19.76
CA LEU A 437 -19.46 24.58 -20.07
C LEU A 437 -19.34 23.11 -19.65
N CYS A 438 -18.62 22.83 -18.56
CA CYS A 438 -18.49 21.48 -17.99
C CYS A 438 -17.98 20.45 -19.02
N LEU A 439 -16.87 20.76 -19.72
CA LEU A 439 -16.23 19.83 -20.66
C LEU A 439 -16.03 18.45 -19.99
N PRO A 440 -16.44 17.33 -20.63
CA PRO A 440 -16.25 15.99 -20.07
C PRO A 440 -14.81 15.75 -19.61
N PHE A 441 -14.66 15.11 -18.45
CA PHE A 441 -13.35 14.67 -17.95
C PHE A 441 -12.78 13.50 -18.78
N ASP A 442 -13.67 12.79 -19.49
CA ASP A 442 -13.33 11.72 -20.42
C ASP A 442 -12.59 12.27 -21.64
N LYS A 443 -11.34 11.83 -21.82
CA LYS A 443 -10.63 12.04 -23.09
C LYS A 443 -11.32 11.21 -24.19
N GLU A 444 -11.42 11.77 -25.40
CA GLU A 444 -12.07 11.03 -26.49
C GLU A 444 -11.39 9.68 -26.75
N PRO A 445 -12.16 8.60 -27.06
CA PRO A 445 -11.61 7.31 -27.43
C PRO A 445 -10.65 7.44 -28.63
N TRP A 446 -9.55 6.70 -28.59
CA TRP A 446 -8.57 6.74 -29.68
C TRP A 446 -9.16 6.14 -30.95
N GLY A 447 -9.09 6.91 -32.04
CA GLY A 447 -9.41 6.44 -33.39
C GLY A 447 -8.21 5.70 -33.96
N VAL A 448 -8.27 4.36 -33.96
CA VAL A 448 -7.26 3.50 -34.58
C VAL A 448 -7.96 2.59 -35.58
N ALA A 449 -7.50 2.61 -36.83
CA ALA A 449 -8.05 1.79 -37.90
C ALA A 449 -7.54 0.34 -37.81
N VAL A 450 -8.19 -0.46 -36.97
CA VAL A 450 -7.97 -1.91 -36.88
C VAL A 450 -8.79 -2.61 -37.97
N ASP A 451 -8.17 -3.56 -38.69
CA ASP A 451 -8.78 -4.39 -39.75
C ASP A 451 -9.63 -3.62 -40.79
N GLY A 452 -9.19 -2.41 -41.16
CA GLY A 452 -9.80 -1.61 -42.22
C GLY A 452 -11.19 -1.06 -41.90
N ARG A 453 -11.56 -0.97 -40.62
CA ARG A 453 -12.77 -0.30 -40.14
C ARG A 453 -12.42 0.77 -39.12
N GLU A 454 -13.05 1.93 -39.22
CA GLU A 454 -12.88 3.02 -38.23
C GLU A 454 -13.60 2.67 -36.93
N GLY A 455 -12.88 2.02 -36.01
CA GLY A 455 -13.34 1.75 -34.65
C GLY A 455 -12.90 2.84 -33.68
N LYS A 456 -13.80 3.25 -32.78
CA LYS A 456 -13.43 3.98 -31.56
C LYS A 456 -13.05 2.95 -30.49
N ILE A 457 -11.77 2.87 -30.10
CA ILE A 457 -11.29 1.83 -29.18
C ILE A 457 -10.89 2.42 -27.83
N GLY A 458 -10.95 1.61 -26.77
CA GLY A 458 -10.63 2.05 -25.42
C GLY A 458 -9.14 2.36 -25.25
N LEU A 459 -8.78 3.20 -24.26
CA LEU A 459 -7.39 3.57 -23.99
C LEU A 459 -6.49 2.34 -23.77
N GLU A 460 -7.01 1.28 -23.18
CA GLU A 460 -6.27 0.03 -22.92
C GLU A 460 -5.93 -0.75 -24.20
N GLU A 461 -6.86 -0.78 -25.15
CA GLU A 461 -6.71 -1.45 -26.44
C GLU A 461 -5.86 -0.61 -27.40
N ALA A 462 -6.10 0.70 -27.46
CA ALA A 462 -5.31 1.64 -28.26
C ALA A 462 -3.85 1.74 -27.80
N THR A 463 -3.59 1.53 -26.51
CA THR A 463 -2.22 1.45 -25.99
C THR A 463 -1.70 0.03 -25.86
N ARG A 464 -2.42 -1.01 -26.31
CA ARG A 464 -2.02 -2.41 -26.14
C ARG A 464 -0.64 -2.70 -26.73
N ASP A 465 -0.41 -2.30 -27.96
CA ASP A 465 0.86 -2.56 -28.65
C ASP A 465 2.01 -1.71 -28.07
N ILE A 466 1.69 -0.51 -27.59
CA ILE A 466 2.64 0.36 -26.86
C ILE A 466 3.01 -0.28 -25.51
N ARG A 467 2.03 -0.83 -24.77
CA ARG A 467 2.25 -1.56 -23.51
C ARG A 467 3.05 -2.84 -23.74
N ILE A 468 2.81 -3.56 -24.83
CA ILE A 468 3.61 -4.72 -25.24
C ILE A 468 5.05 -4.26 -25.51
N THR A 469 5.25 -3.21 -26.30
CA THR A 469 6.58 -2.62 -26.58
C THR A 469 7.28 -2.10 -25.32
N MET A 470 6.54 -1.58 -24.34
CA MET A 470 7.06 -1.18 -23.01
C MET A 470 7.25 -2.36 -22.05
N SER A 471 6.73 -3.55 -22.36
CA SER A 471 6.96 -4.80 -21.61
C SER A 471 8.10 -5.63 -22.20
N GLU A 472 8.51 -5.36 -23.44
CA GLU A 472 9.80 -5.83 -23.93
C GLU A 472 10.92 -5.18 -23.10
N PRO A 473 11.92 -5.94 -22.60
CA PRO A 473 13.03 -5.34 -21.87
C PRO A 473 13.77 -4.37 -22.79
N THR A 474 13.97 -3.14 -22.31
CA THR A 474 14.75 -2.12 -23.02
C THR A 474 16.09 -2.71 -23.45
N LYS A 475 16.46 -2.52 -24.73
CA LYS A 475 17.75 -2.97 -25.25
C LYS A 475 18.87 -2.57 -24.28
N PRO A 476 19.81 -3.48 -23.92
CA PRO A 476 20.86 -3.17 -22.97
C PRO A 476 21.59 -1.92 -23.42
N TRP A 477 21.76 -0.99 -22.48
CA TRP A 477 22.36 0.31 -22.75
C TRP A 477 23.80 0.11 -23.25
N GLN A 478 24.21 0.86 -24.29
CA GLN A 478 25.45 0.59 -25.02
C GLN A 478 26.72 0.77 -24.17
N TRP A 479 26.62 1.46 -23.04
CA TRP A 479 27.75 1.91 -22.23
C TRP A 479 27.50 1.57 -20.76
N ASP A 480 28.11 0.50 -20.25
CA ASP A 480 27.80 -0.07 -18.93
C ASP A 480 27.85 0.95 -17.75
N LEU A 481 28.64 2.03 -17.88
CA LEU A 481 28.71 3.13 -16.91
C LEU A 481 28.01 4.42 -17.37
N GLY A 482 26.91 4.29 -18.11
CA GLY A 482 26.04 5.40 -18.50
C GLY A 482 26.55 6.22 -19.70
N THR A 483 27.85 6.49 -19.79
CA THR A 483 28.46 7.22 -20.93
C THR A 483 29.63 6.46 -21.56
N GLU A 484 29.87 6.74 -22.84
CA GLU A 484 31.00 6.19 -23.62
C GLU A 484 32.36 6.46 -22.94
N PRO A 485 32.72 7.69 -22.52
CA PRO A 485 34.02 7.95 -21.90
C PRO A 485 34.19 7.27 -20.55
N LEU A 486 33.15 7.22 -19.70
CA LEU A 486 33.23 6.52 -18.40
C LEU A 486 33.43 5.01 -18.60
N SER A 487 32.73 4.42 -19.56
CA SER A 487 32.83 3.00 -19.88
C SER A 487 34.20 2.65 -20.48
N GLU A 488 34.77 3.50 -21.34
CA GLU A 488 36.15 3.35 -21.82
C GLU A 488 37.18 3.51 -20.69
N ILE A 489 37.08 4.53 -19.83
CA ILE A 489 38.01 4.76 -18.70
C ILE A 489 38.01 3.56 -17.74
N TRP A 490 36.85 2.96 -17.47
CA TRP A 490 36.73 1.76 -16.64
C TRP A 490 37.25 0.49 -17.34
N ALA A 491 37.10 0.39 -18.66
CA ALA A 491 37.68 -0.69 -19.46
C ALA A 491 39.23 -0.62 -19.52
N LEU A 492 39.82 0.58 -19.46
CA LEU A 492 41.26 0.78 -19.26
C LEU A 492 41.72 0.24 -17.89
N GLY A 493 40.85 0.31 -16.86
CA GLY A 493 40.98 -0.52 -15.66
C GLY A 493 41.75 0.10 -14.50
N TYR A 494 41.88 1.43 -14.45
CA TYR A 494 42.36 2.17 -13.28
C TYR A 494 41.56 1.78 -12.02
N ARG A 495 42.22 1.28 -10.97
CA ARG A 495 41.57 0.80 -9.73
C ARG A 495 42.24 1.27 -8.44
N SER A 496 43.32 2.02 -8.55
CA SER A 496 44.09 2.59 -7.44
C SER A 496 44.67 3.96 -7.83
N LEU A 497 45.05 4.75 -6.82
CA LEU A 497 45.76 6.03 -7.03
C LEU A 497 47.11 5.83 -7.74
N ALA A 498 47.79 4.70 -7.52
CA ALA A 498 49.06 4.37 -8.18
C ALA A 498 48.92 4.17 -9.71
N ASP A 499 47.73 3.77 -10.19
CA ASP A 499 47.45 3.67 -11.64
C ASP A 499 47.33 5.05 -12.31
N LEU A 500 47.11 6.12 -11.54
CA LEU A 500 47.10 7.51 -12.02
C LEU A 500 48.49 8.15 -11.95
N GLU A 501 49.35 7.72 -11.02
CA GLU A 501 50.75 8.17 -10.94
C GLU A 501 51.62 7.61 -12.09
N ASN A 502 51.24 6.46 -12.65
CA ASN A 502 51.84 5.90 -13.87
C ASN A 502 50.76 5.65 -14.94
N PRO A 503 50.31 6.69 -15.68
CA PRO A 503 49.31 6.55 -16.73
C PRO A 503 49.68 5.48 -17.75
N PHE A 504 48.68 4.72 -18.23
CA PHE A 504 48.90 3.59 -19.14
C PHE A 504 49.49 4.05 -20.48
N GLN A 505 50.81 3.90 -20.64
CA GLN A 505 51.47 4.07 -21.94
C GLN A 505 51.27 2.81 -22.80
N PRO A 506 50.84 2.95 -24.06
CA PRO A 506 50.66 1.80 -24.96
C PRO A 506 52.03 1.22 -25.34
N GLY A 507 52.42 0.13 -24.69
CA GLY A 507 53.65 -0.61 -25.03
C GLY A 507 53.60 -1.23 -26.43
N ASP A 508 54.74 -1.75 -26.90
CA ASP A 508 54.83 -2.44 -28.19
C ASP A 508 53.97 -3.72 -28.17
N VAL A 509 53.45 -4.12 -29.34
CA VAL A 509 52.63 -5.33 -29.55
C VAL A 509 53.35 -6.58 -29.01
N LYS A 510 54.69 -6.57 -29.06
CA LYS A 510 55.59 -7.59 -28.49
C LYS A 510 55.35 -7.85 -27.00
N ASP A 511 55.06 -6.82 -26.21
CA ASP A 511 54.86 -6.97 -24.76
C ASP A 511 53.49 -7.55 -24.41
N PHE A 512 52.47 -7.28 -25.23
CA PHE A 512 51.20 -7.98 -25.13
C PHE A 512 51.36 -9.46 -25.52
N VAL A 513 52.11 -9.78 -26.58
CA VAL A 513 52.43 -11.17 -26.95
C VAL A 513 53.21 -11.91 -25.86
N LYS A 514 54.12 -11.24 -25.13
CA LYS A 514 54.78 -11.81 -23.93
C LYS A 514 53.75 -12.14 -22.84
N LYS A 515 52.82 -11.23 -22.54
CA LYS A 515 51.75 -11.45 -21.54
C LYS A 515 50.81 -12.60 -21.92
N ILE A 516 50.35 -12.66 -23.17
CA ILE A 516 49.51 -13.75 -23.70
C ILE A 516 50.19 -15.12 -23.49
N LYS A 517 51.48 -15.23 -23.84
CA LYS A 517 52.27 -16.46 -23.64
C LYS A 517 52.45 -16.82 -22.16
N LEU A 518 52.51 -15.82 -21.26
CA LEU A 518 52.63 -16.01 -19.82
C LEU A 518 51.31 -16.54 -19.22
N GLU A 519 50.16 -16.02 -19.65
CA GLU A 519 48.86 -16.60 -19.26
C GLU A 519 48.68 -18.02 -19.83
N ASP A 520 49.09 -18.29 -21.08
CA ASP A 520 49.10 -19.66 -21.64
C ASP A 520 49.95 -20.63 -20.79
N MET A 521 51.11 -20.20 -20.31
CA MET A 521 51.93 -20.99 -19.39
C MET A 521 51.22 -21.26 -18.05
N ARG A 522 50.50 -20.27 -17.49
CA ARG A 522 49.70 -20.44 -16.26
C ARG A 522 48.53 -21.40 -16.47
N ILE A 523 47.81 -21.28 -17.59
CA ILE A 523 46.72 -22.18 -17.98
C ILE A 523 47.25 -23.62 -18.12
N ALA A 524 48.39 -23.81 -18.80
CA ALA A 524 49.03 -25.13 -18.94
C ALA A 524 49.48 -25.71 -17.59
N GLN A 525 50.05 -24.90 -16.69
CA GLN A 525 50.41 -25.32 -15.34
C GLN A 525 49.18 -25.72 -14.51
N ARG A 526 48.11 -24.93 -14.53
CA ARG A 526 46.84 -25.24 -13.84
C ARG A 526 46.21 -26.52 -14.37
N LYS A 527 46.13 -26.70 -15.70
CA LYS A 527 45.65 -27.94 -16.33
C LYS A 527 46.52 -29.15 -15.94
N SER A 528 47.85 -29.02 -15.89
CA SER A 528 48.75 -30.09 -15.41
C SER A 528 48.54 -30.45 -13.93
N LEU A 529 48.26 -29.48 -13.06
CA LEU A 529 47.95 -29.71 -11.65
C LEU A 529 46.62 -30.45 -11.47
N LEU A 530 45.58 -30.06 -12.22
CA LEU A 530 44.27 -30.73 -12.19
C LEU A 530 44.34 -32.18 -12.68
N ILE A 531 45.13 -32.47 -13.73
CA ILE A 531 45.39 -33.85 -14.18
C ILE A 531 46.02 -34.67 -13.03
N LYS A 532 47.10 -34.18 -12.42
CA LYS A 532 47.78 -34.86 -11.30
C LYS A 532 46.89 -35.04 -10.07
N GLN A 533 45.94 -34.13 -9.85
CA GLN A 533 44.94 -34.24 -8.79
C GLN A 533 43.89 -35.31 -9.11
N ALA A 534 43.40 -35.36 -10.36
CA ALA A 534 42.49 -36.40 -10.83
C ALA A 534 43.12 -37.79 -10.79
N GLU A 535 44.39 -37.93 -11.21
CA GLU A 535 45.17 -39.17 -11.10
C GLU A 535 45.29 -39.65 -9.64
N ARG A 536 45.60 -38.75 -8.71
CA ARG A 536 45.65 -39.07 -7.26
C ARG A 536 44.29 -39.50 -6.72
N ILE A 537 43.20 -38.86 -7.12
CA ILE A 537 41.83 -39.22 -6.71
C ILE A 537 41.44 -40.59 -7.30
N ALA A 538 41.81 -40.88 -8.55
CA ALA A 538 41.59 -42.18 -9.18
C ALA A 538 42.39 -43.29 -8.48
N GLN A 539 43.67 -43.06 -8.16
CA GLN A 539 44.49 -43.99 -7.38
C GLN A 539 43.95 -44.20 -5.96
N ALA A 540 43.49 -43.14 -5.30
CA ALA A 540 42.87 -43.24 -3.98
C ALA A 540 41.56 -44.06 -4.02
N ARG A 541 40.69 -43.83 -5.03
CA ARG A 541 39.47 -44.63 -5.24
C ARG A 541 39.77 -46.08 -5.57
N ALA A 542 40.76 -46.36 -6.43
CA ALA A 542 41.18 -47.73 -6.72
C ALA A 542 41.73 -48.45 -5.48
N LYS A 543 42.52 -47.75 -4.65
CA LYS A 543 43.07 -48.28 -3.39
C LYS A 543 41.99 -48.49 -2.32
N ALA A 544 40.97 -47.62 -2.26
CA ALA A 544 39.81 -47.80 -1.39
C ALA A 544 38.93 -48.98 -1.84
N ALA A 545 38.71 -49.15 -3.15
CA ALA A 545 38.00 -50.31 -3.69
C ALA A 545 38.74 -51.63 -3.42
N ALA A 546 40.07 -51.64 -3.52
CA ALA A 546 40.90 -52.80 -3.16
C ALA A 546 40.88 -53.11 -1.64
N ALA A 547 40.63 -52.12 -0.78
CA ALA A 547 40.51 -52.30 0.67
C ALA A 547 39.13 -52.80 1.12
N ALA A 548 38.12 -52.83 0.25
CA ALA A 548 36.74 -53.16 0.58
C ALA A 548 36.43 -54.68 0.58
N ILE A 549 37.44 -55.56 0.54
CA ILE A 549 37.26 -57.02 0.41
C ILE A 549 37.98 -57.76 1.56
N THR A 550 37.44 -57.66 2.79
CA THR A 550 37.65 -58.63 3.89
C THR A 550 36.50 -58.56 4.93
N PRO A 551 36.20 -59.62 5.71
CA PRO A 551 34.98 -59.71 6.54
C PRO A 551 35.00 -58.94 7.90
N PRO A 552 33.86 -58.88 8.64
CA PRO A 552 33.58 -57.80 9.62
C PRO A 552 33.69 -58.17 11.13
N GLU A 553 33.25 -57.20 11.96
CA GLU A 553 33.03 -57.19 13.43
C GLU A 553 34.21 -56.75 14.34
N PRO A 554 33.95 -56.08 15.50
CA PRO A 554 32.92 -55.04 15.71
C PRO A 554 33.36 -53.85 16.61
N ALA A 555 32.42 -52.89 16.79
CA ALA A 555 32.20 -52.02 17.96
C ALA A 555 32.53 -50.50 17.91
N MET A 556 31.50 -49.74 18.34
CA MET A 556 31.45 -48.38 18.91
C MET A 556 31.69 -47.12 18.04
N GLU A 557 30.75 -46.19 18.24
CA GLU A 557 30.68 -44.77 17.85
C GLU A 557 31.66 -43.89 18.69
N PRO A 558 31.82 -42.56 18.48
CA PRO A 558 30.99 -41.65 17.67
C PRO A 558 31.75 -40.56 16.88
N SER A 559 31.05 -39.45 16.61
CA SER A 559 31.46 -38.12 16.10
C SER A 559 31.36 -37.87 14.59
N THR A 560 30.42 -37.00 14.25
CA THR A 560 30.57 -36.06 13.13
C THR A 560 31.59 -34.99 13.50
N PRO A 561 32.33 -34.46 12.52
CA PRO A 561 32.06 -33.07 12.11
C PRO A 561 31.20 -33.04 10.81
N LYS A 562 30.30 -32.08 10.58
CA LYS A 562 30.56 -30.64 10.34
C LYS A 562 31.75 -30.43 9.39
N ALA A 563 31.67 -29.74 8.26
CA ALA A 563 30.62 -28.99 7.61
C ALA A 563 31.19 -28.62 6.21
N THR A 564 30.77 -27.64 5.41
CA THR A 564 29.74 -26.58 5.43
C THR A 564 29.65 -26.08 3.98
N LEU A 565 28.58 -25.33 3.63
CA LEU A 565 28.61 -24.28 2.58
C LEU A 565 28.88 -24.78 1.13
N SER A 566 28.49 -24.06 0.08
CA SER A 566 27.55 -22.93 -0.02
C SER A 566 27.20 -22.69 -1.48
N ALA A 567 26.05 -22.06 -1.70
CA ALA A 567 25.67 -21.38 -2.93
C ALA A 567 25.44 -22.36 -4.12
N MET A 568 24.37 -22.23 -4.91
CA MET A 568 23.98 -21.05 -5.69
C MET A 568 25.13 -20.56 -6.56
N ASP A 569 25.02 -20.77 -7.86
CA ASP A 569 24.60 -19.62 -8.65
C ASP A 569 23.56 -20.04 -9.70
N VAL A 570 22.82 -19.07 -10.22
CA VAL A 570 21.70 -19.26 -11.14
C VAL A 570 22.19 -19.20 -12.59
N GLY A 571 22.01 -20.31 -13.32
CA GLY A 571 22.59 -20.52 -14.65
C GLY A 571 21.56 -20.86 -15.74
N SER A 572 20.79 -19.85 -16.13
CA SER A 572 20.24 -19.57 -17.47
C SER A 572 20.87 -20.29 -18.69
N PRO A 573 20.17 -20.38 -19.86
CA PRO A 573 18.73 -20.22 -20.13
C PRO A 573 18.17 -21.27 -21.13
N SER A 574 17.00 -20.99 -21.69
CA SER A 574 16.35 -21.75 -22.77
C SER A 574 17.07 -21.66 -24.13
N LYS A 575 17.24 -22.81 -24.82
CA LYS A 575 16.73 -23.08 -26.19
C LYS A 575 17.18 -24.45 -26.75
N PRO A 576 16.25 -25.31 -27.21
CA PRO A 576 16.57 -26.47 -28.04
C PRO A 576 16.23 -26.22 -29.52
N LEU A 577 17.26 -26.09 -30.37
CA LEU A 577 17.20 -26.19 -31.84
C LEU A 577 18.49 -26.91 -32.28
N SER A 578 18.44 -28.15 -32.78
CA SER A 578 18.19 -28.54 -34.19
C SER A 578 19.46 -28.42 -35.06
N GLU A 579 19.71 -29.23 -36.11
CA GLU A 579 18.88 -30.28 -36.71
C GLU A 579 19.72 -31.29 -37.53
N ALA A 580 19.58 -32.60 -37.31
CA ALA A 580 19.82 -33.66 -38.31
C ALA A 580 19.45 -35.07 -37.80
N ARG A 581 18.81 -35.96 -38.57
CA ARG A 581 18.02 -35.74 -39.81
C ARG A 581 17.03 -36.91 -40.02
N SER A 582 15.73 -36.60 -39.97
CA SER A 582 14.73 -37.03 -41.00
C SER A 582 14.35 -38.54 -41.09
N PRO A 583 13.32 -38.94 -41.88
CA PRO A 583 12.52 -38.14 -42.83
C PRO A 583 10.96 -38.24 -42.77
N LEU A 584 10.31 -37.06 -42.95
CA LEU A 584 9.03 -36.81 -43.66
C LEU A 584 7.71 -37.34 -43.02
N HIS A 585 6.51 -36.76 -43.21
CA HIS A 585 6.01 -35.55 -43.93
C HIS A 585 4.78 -35.00 -43.13
N HIS A 586 4.62 -33.73 -42.73
CA HIS A 586 4.35 -32.47 -43.46
C HIS A 586 2.99 -32.37 -44.22
N SER A 587 2.01 -31.62 -43.66
CA SER A 587 1.42 -30.39 -44.27
C SER A 587 0.18 -29.82 -43.53
N LEU A 588 0.04 -28.48 -43.51
CA LEU A 588 -1.20 -27.71 -43.31
C LEU A 588 -1.59 -27.05 -44.65
N PRO A 589 -2.87 -26.70 -44.91
CA PRO A 589 -3.31 -25.30 -44.73
C PRO A 589 -4.80 -25.12 -44.33
N THR A 590 -5.31 -23.89 -44.41
CA THR A 590 -6.64 -23.42 -43.96
C THR A 590 -7.77 -23.50 -45.01
N LYS A 591 -9.04 -23.48 -44.54
CA LYS A 591 -10.38 -23.10 -45.15
C LYS A 591 -10.48 -22.83 -46.68
N PRO A 592 -11.61 -23.08 -47.40
CA PRO A 592 -12.99 -23.41 -46.93
C PRO A 592 -13.84 -24.45 -47.76
N GLY A 593 -15.07 -24.77 -47.33
CA GLY A 593 -16.25 -24.82 -48.24
C GLY A 593 -16.99 -26.14 -48.60
N ILE A 594 -18.28 -26.19 -48.25
CA ILE A 594 -19.43 -26.89 -48.91
C ILE A 594 -19.42 -28.46 -48.98
N PRO A 595 -20.38 -29.22 -49.60
CA PRO A 595 -21.08 -30.33 -48.91
C PRO A 595 -20.80 -31.76 -49.45
N PRO A 596 -21.26 -32.85 -48.77
CA PRO A 596 -20.84 -34.22 -49.07
C PRO A 596 -21.72 -35.00 -50.07
N THR A 597 -21.15 -36.05 -50.67
CA THR A 597 -21.86 -37.16 -51.35
C THR A 597 -21.33 -38.53 -50.86
N LYS A 598 -22.16 -39.58 -51.00
CA LYS A 598 -22.13 -40.83 -50.21
C LYS A 598 -21.14 -41.91 -50.68
N SER A 599 -20.70 -42.78 -49.75
CA SER A 599 -20.58 -44.27 -49.82
C SER A 599 -19.56 -44.79 -48.77
N GLU A 600 -19.53 -46.05 -48.30
CA GLU A 600 -20.58 -46.99 -47.83
C GLU A 600 -19.87 -48.06 -46.93
N ASP A 601 -20.57 -49.05 -46.35
CA ASP A 601 -20.13 -49.83 -45.17
C ASP A 601 -19.24 -51.10 -45.36
N GLY A 602 -18.52 -51.48 -44.29
CA GLY A 602 -18.25 -52.88 -43.90
C GLY A 602 -16.78 -53.38 -43.90
N SER A 603 -16.34 -54.31 -43.03
CA SER A 603 -16.95 -54.91 -41.81
C SER A 603 -15.92 -55.72 -40.97
N SER A 604 -16.19 -55.94 -39.66
CA SER A 604 -16.05 -57.22 -38.87
C SER A 604 -14.80 -58.15 -39.00
N THR A 605 -14.27 -58.92 -38.02
CA THR A 605 -14.35 -59.18 -36.53
C THR A 605 -13.18 -60.19 -36.17
N LYS A 606 -12.85 -60.77 -34.98
CA LYS A 606 -13.27 -60.82 -33.54
C LYS A 606 -12.16 -61.52 -32.67
N LEU A 607 -12.39 -61.63 -31.35
CA LEU A 607 -11.83 -62.55 -30.30
C LEU A 607 -10.59 -62.14 -29.42
N PRO A 608 -10.54 -62.54 -28.11
CA PRO A 608 -9.46 -62.21 -27.14
C PRO A 608 -8.94 -63.41 -26.26
N ILE A 609 -8.25 -63.15 -25.12
CA ILE A 609 -8.16 -63.93 -23.82
C ILE A 609 -6.77 -64.49 -23.33
N VAL A 610 -6.15 -63.79 -22.34
CA VAL A 610 -5.62 -64.21 -20.99
C VAL A 610 -4.31 -65.06 -20.76
N THR A 611 -3.70 -64.86 -19.56
CA THR A 611 -2.75 -65.68 -18.72
C THR A 611 -1.18 -65.62 -18.81
N THR A 612 -0.57 -64.83 -17.91
CA THR A 612 0.47 -65.12 -16.87
C THR A 612 1.71 -66.05 -17.05
N THR A 613 2.89 -65.47 -16.79
CA THR A 613 4.06 -65.93 -15.96
C THR A 613 4.79 -67.28 -16.18
N ALA A 614 6.12 -67.24 -16.44
CA ALA A 614 7.20 -67.98 -15.72
C ALA A 614 8.64 -67.59 -16.20
N VAL A 615 9.68 -67.99 -15.44
CA VAL A 615 11.15 -67.83 -15.64
C VAL A 615 11.83 -69.16 -15.17
N PRO A 616 13.17 -69.43 -15.17
CA PRO A 616 14.37 -68.71 -15.70
C PRO A 616 15.51 -69.58 -16.37
N VAL A 617 16.57 -68.90 -16.88
CA VAL A 617 18.03 -69.24 -16.92
C VAL A 617 18.57 -70.55 -17.55
N ALA A 618 19.52 -70.43 -18.52
CA ALA A 618 20.75 -71.27 -18.64
C ALA A 618 21.82 -70.77 -19.67
N THR A 619 22.94 -70.24 -19.15
CA THR A 619 24.36 -70.21 -19.63
C THR A 619 24.84 -70.70 -21.02
N SER A 620 25.82 -69.99 -21.62
CA SER A 620 26.85 -70.50 -22.57
C SER A 620 28.10 -69.56 -22.67
N PRO A 621 29.31 -70.00 -23.12
CA PRO A 621 30.59 -69.34 -22.79
C PRO A 621 31.44 -68.80 -24.02
N PRO A 622 32.78 -69.05 -24.21
CA PRO A 622 33.80 -68.01 -23.96
C PRO A 622 34.89 -67.74 -25.04
N THR A 623 35.58 -66.58 -24.93
CA THR A 623 36.96 -66.25 -25.43
C THR A 623 37.22 -66.25 -26.96
N ALA A 624 38.25 -65.58 -27.55
CA ALA A 624 39.47 -64.95 -27.00
C ALA A 624 39.97 -63.70 -27.78
N SER A 625 40.73 -62.83 -27.09
CA SER A 625 41.88 -61.97 -27.51
C SER A 625 41.89 -61.19 -28.85
N VAL A 626 42.19 -59.88 -28.78
CA VAL A 626 43.51 -59.27 -29.13
C VAL A 626 43.59 -57.81 -28.60
N ALA A 627 44.83 -57.32 -28.43
CA ALA A 627 45.31 -56.02 -27.93
C ALA A 627 44.34 -54.80 -27.87
N ALA A 628 44.43 -54.05 -26.75
CA ALA A 628 43.73 -52.77 -26.54
C ALA A 628 44.52 -51.55 -27.07
N PRO A 629 43.84 -50.51 -27.60
CA PRO A 629 44.45 -49.23 -27.96
C PRO A 629 44.75 -48.36 -26.72
N PRO A 630 45.57 -47.29 -26.84
CA PRO A 630 45.86 -46.37 -25.73
C PRO A 630 44.60 -45.62 -25.25
N PRO A 631 44.53 -45.23 -23.97
CA PRO A 631 43.35 -44.56 -23.41
C PRO A 631 43.15 -43.16 -23.99
N ALA A 632 41.89 -42.82 -24.26
CA ALA A 632 41.50 -41.47 -24.68
C ALA A 632 41.72 -40.43 -23.56
N PRO A 633 42.05 -39.17 -23.90
CA PRO A 633 42.33 -38.13 -22.91
C PRO A 633 41.09 -37.79 -22.08
N THR A 634 41.23 -37.81 -20.76
CA THR A 634 40.15 -37.49 -19.82
C THR A 634 39.79 -36.01 -19.87
N THR A 635 38.57 -35.68 -20.30
CA THR A 635 38.06 -34.30 -20.21
C THR A 635 37.84 -33.93 -18.74
N LEU A 636 38.61 -32.97 -18.25
CA LEU A 636 38.43 -32.38 -16.92
C LEU A 636 37.14 -31.54 -16.86
N PRO A 637 36.50 -31.42 -15.68
CA PRO A 637 35.44 -30.45 -15.46
C PRO A 637 35.99 -29.00 -15.58
N PRO A 638 35.12 -28.00 -15.82
CA PRO A 638 35.50 -26.60 -15.81
C PRO A 638 36.07 -26.17 -14.44
N ASP A 639 36.97 -25.19 -14.46
CA ASP A 639 37.68 -24.67 -13.30
C ASP A 639 37.76 -23.15 -13.41
N ASP A 640 37.19 -22.42 -12.45
CA ASP A 640 37.01 -20.96 -12.57
C ASP A 640 38.34 -20.19 -12.63
N GLN A 641 39.43 -20.80 -12.16
CA GLN A 641 40.77 -20.22 -12.31
C GLN A 641 41.27 -20.33 -13.76
N ILE A 642 40.97 -21.42 -14.48
CA ILE A 642 41.25 -21.53 -15.91
C ILE A 642 40.39 -20.51 -16.68
N ASN A 643 39.10 -20.41 -16.38
CA ASN A 643 38.19 -19.47 -17.05
C ASN A 643 38.71 -18.02 -16.93
N LYS A 644 39.06 -17.59 -15.71
CA LYS A 644 39.62 -16.25 -15.45
C LYS A 644 40.98 -16.01 -16.10
N LEU A 645 41.81 -17.04 -16.29
CA LEU A 645 43.06 -16.92 -17.03
C LEU A 645 42.83 -16.83 -18.55
N GLU A 646 41.84 -17.56 -19.07
CA GLU A 646 41.45 -17.51 -20.49
C GLU A 646 40.76 -16.19 -20.85
N GLU A 647 39.94 -15.62 -19.96
CA GLU A 647 39.42 -14.24 -20.05
C GLU A 647 40.55 -13.20 -20.07
N ASN A 648 41.52 -13.30 -19.16
CA ASN A 648 42.68 -12.39 -19.14
C ASN A 648 43.53 -12.53 -20.42
N LYS A 649 43.70 -13.74 -20.93
CA LYS A 649 44.37 -13.99 -22.23
C LYS A 649 43.63 -13.31 -23.37
N GLN A 650 42.29 -13.44 -23.44
CA GLN A 650 41.46 -12.77 -24.44
C GLN A 650 41.56 -11.24 -24.33
N ARG A 651 41.54 -10.67 -23.10
CA ARG A 651 41.72 -9.23 -22.87
C ARG A 651 43.07 -8.73 -23.37
N TRP A 652 44.18 -9.44 -23.08
CA TRP A 652 45.50 -9.07 -23.61
C TRP A 652 45.58 -9.18 -25.14
N ALA A 653 44.92 -10.19 -25.74
CA ALA A 653 44.84 -10.34 -27.19
C ALA A 653 44.05 -9.19 -27.85
N TRP A 654 42.91 -8.80 -27.29
CA TRP A 654 42.09 -7.70 -27.80
C TRP A 654 42.80 -6.35 -27.71
N LEU A 655 43.48 -6.07 -26.59
CA LEU A 655 44.30 -4.87 -26.42
C LEU A 655 45.46 -4.83 -27.43
N ALA A 656 46.10 -5.97 -27.70
CA ALA A 656 47.13 -6.08 -28.72
C ALA A 656 46.60 -5.78 -30.13
N LEU A 657 45.41 -6.30 -30.47
CA LEU A 657 44.76 -6.04 -31.77
C LEU A 657 44.32 -4.57 -31.92
N ARG A 658 43.83 -3.91 -30.86
CA ARG A 658 43.49 -2.48 -30.87
C ARG A 658 44.74 -1.63 -31.12
N ASN A 659 45.80 -1.84 -30.33
CA ASN A 659 47.07 -1.13 -30.49
C ASN A 659 47.73 -1.39 -31.86
N ALA A 660 47.74 -2.64 -32.33
CA ALA A 660 48.28 -2.99 -33.64
C ALA A 660 47.43 -2.46 -34.82
N ARG A 661 46.12 -2.25 -34.64
CA ARG A 661 45.29 -1.54 -35.62
C ARG A 661 45.71 -0.09 -35.72
N ASP A 662 45.91 0.56 -34.59
CA ASP A 662 46.19 2.00 -34.52
C ASP A 662 47.62 2.35 -34.96
N GLN A 663 48.60 1.45 -34.72
CA GLN A 663 50.01 1.63 -35.13
C GLN A 663 50.39 0.96 -36.46
N TYR A 664 49.82 -0.21 -36.78
CA TYR A 664 50.27 -1.08 -37.90
C TYR A 664 49.12 -1.41 -38.89
N LEU A 665 48.19 -0.47 -39.09
CA LEU A 665 46.98 -0.62 -39.92
C LEU A 665 47.21 -1.27 -41.30
N GLN A 666 48.35 -1.01 -41.94
CA GLN A 666 48.70 -1.57 -43.26
C GLN A 666 48.88 -3.10 -43.28
N HIS A 667 49.18 -3.71 -42.13
CA HIS A 667 49.39 -5.16 -41.99
C HIS A 667 48.08 -5.92 -41.74
N PHE A 668 47.08 -5.25 -41.16
CA PHE A 668 45.77 -5.85 -40.83
C PHE A 668 45.06 -6.46 -42.05
N GLY A 669 45.28 -5.92 -43.25
CA GLY A 669 44.67 -6.40 -44.49
C GLY A 669 45.11 -7.81 -44.94
N LYS A 670 46.13 -8.40 -44.30
CA LYS A 670 46.62 -9.77 -44.62
C LYS A 670 46.12 -10.84 -43.66
N ILE A 671 45.78 -10.47 -42.42
CA ILE A 671 45.50 -11.42 -41.33
C ILE A 671 44.01 -11.44 -41.03
N GLY A 672 43.25 -12.10 -41.91
CA GLY A 672 41.78 -12.20 -41.84
C GLY A 672 41.21 -13.05 -40.69
N THR A 673 42.00 -13.38 -39.66
CA THR A 673 41.64 -14.33 -38.58
C THR A 673 42.01 -13.87 -37.16
N GLY A 674 42.66 -12.71 -36.99
CA GLY A 674 42.90 -12.12 -35.66
C GLY A 674 43.98 -12.77 -34.79
N ASP A 675 44.88 -13.60 -35.33
CA ASP A 675 46.00 -14.15 -34.56
C ASP A 675 47.09 -13.08 -34.29
N VAL A 676 47.19 -12.69 -33.02
CA VAL A 676 48.15 -11.69 -32.51
C VAL A 676 49.61 -12.15 -32.65
N ILE A 677 49.87 -13.46 -32.53
CA ILE A 677 51.22 -14.01 -32.63
C ILE A 677 51.68 -14.01 -34.08
N LEU A 678 50.79 -14.30 -35.03
CA LEU A 678 51.05 -14.17 -36.47
C LEU A 678 51.25 -12.69 -36.87
N LEU A 679 50.42 -11.79 -36.35
CA LEU A 679 50.52 -10.34 -36.57
C LEU A 679 51.87 -9.79 -36.11
N GLN A 680 52.36 -10.23 -34.95
CA GLN A 680 53.70 -9.86 -34.49
C GLN A 680 54.81 -10.36 -35.43
N GLN A 681 54.69 -11.58 -35.95
CA GLN A 681 55.67 -12.14 -36.90
C GLN A 681 55.69 -11.38 -38.23
N GLU A 682 54.54 -10.93 -38.75
CA GLU A 682 54.50 -10.06 -39.94
C GLU A 682 55.08 -8.66 -39.69
N ILE A 683 54.85 -8.07 -38.52
CA ILE A 683 55.43 -6.77 -38.15
C ILE A 683 56.96 -6.87 -38.07
N ASP A 684 57.49 -7.90 -37.40
CA ASP A 684 58.95 -8.13 -37.30
C ASP A 684 59.59 -8.46 -38.66
N ALA A 685 58.92 -9.26 -39.51
CA ALA A 685 59.39 -9.57 -40.86
C ALA A 685 59.38 -8.33 -41.78
N ALA A 686 58.42 -7.42 -41.59
CA ALA A 686 58.39 -6.15 -42.31
C ALA A 686 59.50 -5.20 -41.84
N ALA A 687 59.72 -5.07 -40.54
CA ALA A 687 60.77 -4.22 -39.97
C ALA A 687 62.18 -4.63 -40.42
N GLU A 688 62.52 -5.93 -40.37
CA GLU A 688 63.83 -6.39 -40.83
C GLU A 688 63.96 -6.34 -42.36
N LYS A 689 62.86 -6.36 -43.13
CA LYS A 689 62.89 -6.08 -44.57
C LYS A 689 63.15 -4.59 -44.83
N GLU A 690 62.43 -3.68 -44.17
CA GLU A 690 62.65 -2.24 -44.30
C GLU A 690 64.10 -1.88 -43.96
N LYS A 691 64.65 -2.46 -42.89
CA LYS A 691 66.05 -2.32 -42.50
C LYS A 691 67.01 -2.82 -43.59
N GLN A 692 66.78 -4.00 -44.18
CA GLN A 692 67.58 -4.51 -45.29
C GLN A 692 67.50 -3.62 -46.54
N ASP A 693 66.36 -2.96 -46.79
CA ASP A 693 66.20 -2.06 -47.94
C ASP A 693 66.79 -0.66 -47.63
N ARG A 694 66.78 -0.24 -46.36
CA ARG A 694 67.41 0.99 -45.84
C ARG A 694 68.95 0.87 -45.76
N GLU A 695 69.49 -0.32 -45.52
CA GLU A 695 70.93 -0.64 -45.65
C GLU A 695 71.41 -0.66 -47.11
N LYS A 696 70.50 -0.75 -48.09
CA LYS A 696 70.81 -0.69 -49.54
C LYS A 696 70.62 0.70 -50.15
N ALA A 697 70.06 1.67 -49.41
CA ALA A 697 69.77 3.00 -49.92
C ALA A 697 71.04 3.90 -49.89
N PRO A 698 71.41 4.56 -51.01
CA PRO A 698 72.52 5.51 -51.02
C PRO A 698 72.14 6.80 -50.26
N LYS A 699 73.08 7.39 -49.53
CA LYS A 699 72.87 8.63 -48.77
C LYS A 699 72.84 9.86 -49.68
N GLY A 700 71.83 10.72 -49.53
CA GLY A 700 71.74 12.02 -50.19
C GLY A 700 70.80 12.99 -49.47
N GLU A 701 71.39 14.08 -48.94
CA GLU A 701 70.84 15.43 -48.73
C GLU A 701 69.51 15.65 -47.96
N GLU A 702 69.65 16.21 -46.76
CA GLU A 702 68.71 17.13 -46.08
C GLU A 702 68.66 18.50 -46.84
N PRO A 703 67.58 19.34 -46.78
CA PRO A 703 67.14 19.95 -45.50
C PRO A 703 65.67 20.45 -45.32
N ALA A 704 65.30 20.60 -44.04
CA ALA A 704 64.60 21.72 -43.35
C ALA A 704 63.30 22.41 -43.85
N ALA A 705 62.57 22.93 -42.84
CA ALA A 705 61.79 24.19 -42.81
C ALA A 705 60.28 24.24 -43.19
N THR A 706 59.43 24.10 -42.15
CA THR A 706 58.38 25.08 -41.70
C THR A 706 57.32 25.71 -42.64
N LEU A 707 56.07 25.73 -42.14
CA LEU A 707 55.05 26.83 -42.24
C LEU A 707 54.40 27.09 -43.63
N ASP A 708 53.18 27.63 -43.83
CA ASP A 708 51.97 27.92 -43.01
C ASP A 708 50.78 28.34 -43.94
N VAL A 709 49.57 28.62 -43.42
CA VAL A 709 48.40 29.35 -44.00
C VAL A 709 47.87 28.89 -45.39
N GLY A 710 46.69 28.26 -45.54
CA GLY A 710 45.36 28.88 -45.39
C GLY A 710 44.70 29.29 -46.75
N ALA A 711 43.57 30.02 -46.71
CA ALA A 711 42.86 30.70 -47.84
C ALA A 711 42.23 29.82 -48.97
N THR A 712 40.93 29.43 -48.94
CA THR A 712 39.67 30.15 -49.34
C THR A 712 39.22 30.08 -50.82
N ARG A 713 37.87 30.20 -51.05
CA ARG A 713 37.12 30.39 -52.35
C ARG A 713 36.87 29.12 -53.21
N ALA A 714 35.79 28.98 -54.01
CA ALA A 714 34.57 29.82 -54.26
C ALA A 714 33.40 29.02 -54.92
N SER A 715 32.24 29.69 -55.15
CA SER A 715 31.17 29.44 -56.19
C SER A 715 30.27 28.19 -56.07
N GLU A 716 29.00 28.09 -56.54
CA GLU A 716 27.85 28.98 -56.95
C GLU A 716 26.65 28.02 -57.34
N ASP A 717 25.34 28.33 -57.48
CA ASP A 717 24.40 29.43 -57.12
C ASP A 717 22.91 28.92 -57.29
N ARG A 718 21.92 29.55 -56.64
CA ARG A 718 20.42 29.40 -56.73
C ARG A 718 19.73 28.06 -56.37
N GLY A 719 18.54 28.06 -55.74
CA GLY A 719 17.79 29.18 -55.13
C GLY A 719 16.31 28.88 -54.74
N ALA A 720 15.74 29.74 -53.86
CA ALA A 720 14.36 29.78 -53.31
C ALA A 720 14.01 28.69 -52.26
N SER A 721 13.00 28.75 -51.35
CA SER A 721 12.12 29.78 -50.70
C SER A 721 11.15 29.05 -49.71
N PRO A 722 10.20 29.67 -48.92
CA PRO A 722 9.96 31.10 -48.58
C PRO A 722 9.78 31.46 -47.05
N LEU A 723 10.11 32.72 -46.68
CA LEU A 723 9.38 33.71 -45.81
C LEU A 723 8.99 33.39 -44.32
N ILE A 724 9.39 34.13 -43.25
CA ILE A 724 9.20 35.55 -42.77
C ILE A 724 8.05 35.69 -41.70
N PRO A 725 8.03 36.61 -40.66
CA PRO A 725 8.75 37.90 -40.44
C PRO A 725 9.45 38.21 -39.06
N GLU A 726 10.35 39.23 -39.07
CA GLU A 726 10.64 40.43 -38.18
C GLU A 726 10.40 40.41 -36.62
N GLY A 727 11.09 41.18 -35.72
CA GLY A 727 12.12 42.26 -35.71
C GLY A 727 12.40 42.73 -34.24
N SER A 728 13.14 43.79 -33.80
CA SER A 728 14.12 44.75 -34.39
C SER A 728 14.76 45.77 -33.37
N PHE A 729 16.07 46.08 -33.47
CA PHE A 729 16.80 47.38 -33.19
C PHE A 729 17.26 47.96 -31.78
N THR A 730 18.60 48.14 -31.62
CA THR A 730 19.44 49.24 -30.99
C THR A 730 19.30 49.73 -29.52
N GLY A 731 20.32 50.27 -28.81
CA GLY A 731 21.78 50.49 -29.05
C GLY A 731 22.47 51.53 -28.10
N ALA A 732 23.84 51.59 -28.06
CA ALA A 732 24.74 52.59 -27.38
C ALA A 732 24.81 52.60 -25.80
N ASP A 733 25.84 53.05 -25.06
CA ASP A 733 27.27 53.41 -25.28
C ASP A 733 28.08 53.61 -23.94
N ILE A 734 29.44 53.70 -23.99
CA ILE A 734 30.41 54.33 -23.01
C ILE A 734 30.95 53.55 -21.75
N GLU A 735 32.25 53.76 -21.44
CA GLU A 735 33.10 53.28 -20.30
C GLU A 735 33.48 54.44 -19.30
N PRO A 736 34.48 54.35 -18.38
CA PRO A 736 34.67 53.50 -17.16
C PRO A 736 35.04 54.33 -15.89
N ASP A 737 35.31 53.71 -14.70
CA ASP A 737 36.48 54.06 -13.83
C ASP A 737 36.69 53.26 -12.50
N LYS A 738 37.97 53.22 -12.02
CA LYS A 738 38.54 53.19 -10.62
C LYS A 738 38.07 52.24 -9.49
N THR A 739 38.84 51.92 -8.41
CA THR A 739 40.28 51.61 -8.09
C THR A 739 40.41 51.28 -6.56
N ILE A 740 41.62 50.94 -6.05
CA ILE A 740 42.09 50.96 -4.61
C ILE A 740 41.71 49.69 -3.78
N ALA A 741 42.53 49.15 -2.85
CA ALA A 741 44.00 49.07 -2.68
C ALA A 741 44.40 48.06 -1.55
N GLU A 742 45.68 47.68 -1.54
CA GLU A 742 46.62 47.26 -0.46
C GLU A 742 46.17 46.86 0.97
N GLY A 743 46.87 45.88 1.56
CA GLY A 743 46.90 45.61 3.02
C GLY A 743 47.76 44.40 3.40
N ASN A 744 48.82 44.59 4.19
CA ASN A 744 49.72 43.53 4.68
C ASN A 744 49.31 43.04 6.09
N ASP A 745 49.69 41.82 6.48
CA ASP A 745 50.84 41.60 7.38
C ASP A 745 51.06 40.10 7.73
N ALA A 746 52.22 39.79 8.30
CA ALA A 746 52.62 38.46 8.74
C ALA A 746 53.39 38.55 10.08
N ILE A 747 53.44 37.46 10.85
CA ILE A 747 54.50 37.15 11.83
C ILE A 747 54.41 35.67 12.26
N MET A 748 55.54 35.08 12.65
CA MET A 748 55.64 33.71 13.16
C MET A 748 55.47 33.67 14.68
N GLU A 749 55.16 32.49 15.26
CA GLU A 749 56.12 31.87 16.19
C GLU A 749 55.85 30.37 16.42
N LYS A 750 56.86 29.69 16.98
CA LYS A 750 56.93 28.27 17.36
C LYS A 750 57.58 28.20 18.76
N PRO A 751 57.26 27.21 19.61
CA PRO A 751 58.25 26.15 19.85
C PRO A 751 57.67 24.77 20.25
N GLU A 752 58.55 23.80 20.49
CA GLU A 752 58.27 22.49 21.14
C GLU A 752 58.85 22.48 22.60
N MET A 753 59.09 21.39 23.37
CA MET A 753 59.25 19.96 23.09
C MET A 753 59.18 19.06 24.35
N THR A 754 58.52 17.88 24.24
CA THR A 754 58.83 16.57 24.88
C THR A 754 59.01 16.36 26.42
N VAL A 755 58.27 15.37 26.94
CA VAL A 755 58.72 14.16 27.71
C VAL A 755 58.96 14.18 29.24
N SER A 756 58.45 13.11 29.91
CA SER A 756 58.86 12.50 31.22
C SER A 756 58.51 13.26 32.53
N ASP A 757 58.34 12.66 33.73
CA ASP A 757 58.17 11.24 34.14
C ASP A 757 57.59 11.11 35.58
N SER A 758 57.34 9.86 36.04
CA SER A 758 57.39 9.41 37.46
C SER A 758 56.24 9.83 38.43
N LEU A 759 55.91 9.10 39.53
CA LEU A 759 56.30 7.75 40.00
C LEU A 759 55.32 7.20 41.07
N GLY A 760 55.18 5.87 41.15
CA GLY A 760 54.85 5.10 42.38
C GLY A 760 53.45 4.45 42.46
N GLY A 761 53.30 3.14 42.67
CA GLY A 761 54.26 2.03 42.66
C GLY A 761 53.87 0.82 43.54
N VAL A 762 54.57 -0.33 43.39
CA VAL A 762 54.61 -1.51 44.31
C VAL A 762 53.31 -2.36 44.37
N LYS A 763 53.25 -3.70 44.21
CA LYS A 763 54.18 -4.84 43.92
C LYS A 763 53.34 -5.99 43.26
N MET A 764 53.85 -6.83 42.33
CA MET A 764 54.54 -8.14 42.52
C MET A 764 53.73 -9.15 43.39
N GLU A 765 53.54 -10.45 43.06
CA GLU A 765 54.20 -11.30 42.04
C GLU A 765 53.49 -12.67 41.73
N ASN A 766 53.67 -13.17 40.49
CA ASN A 766 53.96 -14.56 40.05
C ASN A 766 53.02 -15.81 40.19
N PHE A 767 52.93 -16.51 39.03
CA PHE A 767 53.05 -17.97 38.76
C PHE A 767 51.88 -18.99 38.91
N SER A 768 51.36 -19.40 37.74
CA SER A 768 51.25 -20.79 37.20
C SER A 768 50.48 -21.93 37.90
N GLY A 769 49.79 -22.78 37.10
CA GLY A 769 49.88 -24.25 37.32
C GLY A 769 48.63 -25.13 37.11
N SER A 770 48.36 -25.52 35.86
CA SER A 770 48.07 -26.91 35.42
C SER A 770 47.14 -27.89 36.22
N THR A 771 46.10 -28.37 35.50
CA THR A 771 45.91 -29.80 35.14
C THR A 771 45.17 -30.79 36.08
N ILE A 772 43.95 -31.15 35.64
CA ILE A 772 43.30 -32.50 35.59
C ILE A 772 43.06 -33.29 36.91
N TYR A 773 41.83 -33.79 37.12
CA TYR A 773 41.55 -35.24 37.23
C TYR A 773 40.06 -35.61 37.05
N HIS A 774 39.81 -36.78 36.43
CA HIS A 774 38.50 -37.48 36.32
C HIS A 774 38.13 -38.17 37.68
N LEU A 775 36.99 -38.86 37.93
CA LEU A 775 36.39 -39.95 37.14
C LEU A 775 35.10 -40.60 37.77
N LYS A 776 33.99 -40.71 37.00
CA LYS A 776 32.89 -41.72 37.13
C LYS A 776 32.05 -41.68 38.46
N GLN A 777 30.92 -42.41 38.65
CA GLN A 777 30.36 -43.60 37.95
C GLN A 777 28.82 -43.79 38.07
N ARG A 778 28.16 -44.12 36.93
CA ARG A 778 27.01 -45.05 36.70
C ARG A 778 25.65 -45.00 37.48
N CYS A 779 24.59 -45.06 36.67
CA CYS A 779 23.46 -46.04 36.65
C CYS A 779 21.99 -45.58 36.87
N HIS A 780 21.23 -45.67 35.76
CA HIS A 780 19.77 -45.78 35.55
C HIS A 780 19.08 -46.97 36.30
N PRO A 781 17.72 -47.11 36.35
CA PRO A 781 16.76 -46.75 35.28
C PRO A 781 15.29 -46.30 35.62
N LYS A 782 14.54 -46.02 34.53
CA LYS A 782 13.07 -45.86 34.34
C LYS A 782 12.50 -44.43 34.49
N THR A 783 12.28 -43.71 33.38
CA THR A 783 11.05 -43.67 32.51
C THR A 783 9.98 -42.74 33.10
N SER A 784 9.87 -41.45 32.71
CA SER A 784 9.52 -40.85 31.39
C SER A 784 8.02 -40.95 31.08
N LEU A 785 7.32 -39.96 30.50
CA LEU A 785 7.73 -38.97 29.49
C LEU A 785 6.90 -37.66 29.55
N PHE A 786 7.56 -36.49 29.54
CA PHE A 786 7.08 -35.25 28.85
C PHE A 786 8.13 -34.11 28.94
N LEU A 787 9.03 -34.01 27.96
CA LEU A 787 9.79 -32.79 27.59
C LEU A 787 10.61 -33.05 26.33
N ALA A 788 10.59 -32.14 25.35
CA ALA A 788 11.27 -32.31 24.07
C ALA A 788 11.65 -30.97 23.38
N ILE A 789 12.27 -30.05 24.12
CA ILE A 789 12.96 -28.87 23.55
C ILE A 789 14.34 -28.77 24.21
N SER A 790 15.34 -29.45 23.65
CA SER A 790 16.74 -29.35 24.10
C SER A 790 17.73 -29.92 23.06
N SER A 791 17.99 -29.18 21.98
CA SER A 791 19.08 -29.51 21.04
C SER A 791 19.61 -28.29 20.27
N PHE A 792 20.04 -27.24 20.99
CA PHE A 792 20.96 -26.23 20.43
C PHE A 792 22.29 -26.28 21.17
N SER A 793 23.38 -26.19 20.40
CA SER A 793 24.74 -26.57 20.78
C SER A 793 25.33 -25.74 21.92
N GLU A 794 25.64 -26.37 23.06
CA GLU A 794 26.56 -25.80 24.06
C GLU A 794 27.96 -25.63 23.46
N SER A 795 28.30 -24.42 23.02
CA SER A 795 29.70 -24.07 22.70
C SER A 795 29.90 -22.55 22.67
N HIS A 796 29.95 -21.91 23.84
CA HIS A 796 30.79 -20.74 24.18
C HIS A 796 30.67 -20.50 25.70
N ILE A 797 31.64 -20.97 26.48
CA ILE A 797 31.68 -20.72 27.93
C ILE A 797 32.21 -19.31 28.15
N PHE A 798 31.32 -18.35 28.38
CA PHE A 798 31.70 -17.03 28.86
C PHE A 798 31.96 -17.11 30.37
N THR A 799 33.16 -16.71 30.81
CA THR A 799 33.54 -16.73 32.23
C THR A 799 32.70 -15.73 33.03
N MET A 800 32.20 -16.15 34.20
CA MET A 800 31.39 -15.27 35.06
C MET A 800 32.21 -14.07 35.56
N SER A 801 31.78 -12.87 35.18
CA SER A 801 32.24 -11.60 35.72
C SER A 801 31.17 -10.53 35.50
N GLU A 802 30.97 -9.68 36.51
CA GLU A 802 30.02 -8.56 36.59
C GLU A 802 28.51 -8.90 36.53
N GLN A 803 27.76 -8.36 37.50
CA GLN A 803 26.29 -8.39 37.50
C GLN A 803 25.75 -7.32 36.54
N THR A 804 25.56 -7.68 35.27
CA THR A 804 24.98 -6.77 34.28
C THR A 804 23.49 -6.53 34.59
N SER A 805 23.16 -5.28 34.93
CA SER A 805 21.78 -4.84 35.15
C SER A 805 20.91 -4.99 33.90
N LEU A 806 19.60 -5.17 34.09
CA LEU A 806 18.64 -5.43 33.00
C LEU A 806 18.68 -4.32 31.94
N ARG A 807 18.95 -4.71 30.68
CA ARG A 807 18.90 -3.79 29.53
C ARG A 807 17.43 -3.38 29.29
N ARG A 808 17.09 -2.09 29.38
CA ARG A 808 15.72 -1.60 29.15
C ARG A 808 15.39 -1.56 27.67
N VAL A 809 14.30 -2.19 27.27
CA VAL A 809 13.82 -2.24 25.88
C VAL A 809 12.42 -1.64 25.83
N LEU A 810 12.21 -0.66 24.95
CA LEU A 810 10.88 -0.15 24.64
C LEU A 810 10.26 -1.03 23.55
N VAL A 811 9.13 -1.66 23.82
CA VAL A 811 8.34 -2.39 22.82
C VAL A 811 7.08 -1.57 22.55
N THR A 812 6.91 -1.12 21.31
CA THR A 812 5.70 -0.37 20.91
C THR A 812 4.68 -1.32 20.31
N GLY A 813 3.40 -1.19 20.64
CA GLY A 813 2.35 -2.13 20.22
C GLY A 813 2.44 -3.47 20.97
N ALA A 814 2.95 -3.42 22.21
CA ALA A 814 3.28 -4.60 23.00
C ALA A 814 2.04 -5.38 23.49
N ALA A 815 0.88 -4.75 23.63
CA ALA A 815 -0.38 -5.43 23.98
C ALA A 815 -1.08 -6.05 22.75
N GLY A 816 -0.49 -5.89 21.56
CA GLY A 816 -0.90 -6.59 20.33
C GLY A 816 -0.41 -8.04 20.28
N TYR A 817 -0.95 -8.80 19.31
CA TYR A 817 -0.65 -10.23 19.11
C TYR A 817 0.85 -10.55 19.02
N ILE A 818 1.59 -9.90 18.12
CA ILE A 818 3.04 -10.13 17.97
C ILE A 818 3.80 -9.54 19.16
N GLY A 819 3.47 -8.31 19.56
CA GLY A 819 4.13 -7.60 20.66
C GLY A 819 4.14 -8.41 21.96
N SER A 820 3.01 -8.98 22.36
CA SER A 820 2.89 -9.74 23.61
C SER A 820 3.76 -11.00 23.62
N HIS A 821 3.88 -11.69 22.49
CA HIS A 821 4.76 -12.86 22.35
C HIS A 821 6.25 -12.47 22.28
N VAL A 822 6.58 -11.32 21.67
CA VAL A 822 7.94 -10.75 21.71
C VAL A 822 8.32 -10.38 23.14
N VAL A 823 7.44 -9.74 23.90
CA VAL A 823 7.67 -9.42 25.32
C VAL A 823 7.88 -10.70 26.14
N TYR A 824 7.05 -11.72 25.94
CA TYR A 824 7.26 -13.04 26.56
C TYR A 824 8.67 -13.59 26.26
N CYS A 825 9.10 -13.59 25.00
CA CYS A 825 10.43 -14.08 24.62
C CYS A 825 11.58 -13.26 25.24
N LEU A 826 11.44 -11.93 25.35
CA LEU A 826 12.40 -11.09 26.06
C LEU A 826 12.49 -11.46 27.55
N GLN A 827 11.35 -11.65 28.22
CA GLN A 827 11.30 -12.00 29.64
C GLN A 827 11.87 -13.37 29.95
N GLN A 828 11.70 -14.37 29.06
CA GLN A 828 12.32 -15.69 29.22
C GLN A 828 13.85 -15.62 29.31
N THR A 829 14.49 -14.61 28.71
CA THR A 829 15.96 -14.46 28.76
C THR A 829 16.53 -13.98 30.09
N ARG A 830 15.70 -13.43 30.99
CA ARG A 830 16.10 -12.76 32.26
C ARG A 830 17.13 -11.61 32.12
N ARG A 831 17.41 -11.13 30.89
CA ARG A 831 18.40 -10.06 30.60
C ARG A 831 17.80 -8.70 30.28
N TYR A 832 16.51 -8.65 29.95
CA TYR A 832 15.82 -7.43 29.52
C TYR A 832 14.72 -7.03 30.51
N LYS A 833 14.53 -5.71 30.67
CA LYS A 833 13.35 -5.12 31.31
C LYS A 833 12.51 -4.43 30.24
N VAL A 834 11.23 -4.76 30.17
CA VAL A 834 10.36 -4.27 29.10
C VAL A 834 9.56 -3.05 29.56
N ILE A 835 9.68 -1.99 28.78
CA ILE A 835 8.78 -0.84 28.78
C ILE A 835 7.82 -1.04 27.60
N SER A 836 6.53 -0.93 27.82
CA SER A 836 5.49 -1.09 26.81
C SER A 836 4.82 0.24 26.55
N ILE A 837 4.69 0.63 25.27
CA ILE A 837 3.73 1.68 24.86
C ILE A 837 2.72 1.11 23.87
N ASP A 838 1.43 1.27 24.16
CA ASP A 838 0.32 0.82 23.33
C ASP A 838 -0.90 1.73 23.53
N ASN A 839 -1.60 2.12 22.46
CA ASN A 839 -2.82 2.93 22.56
C ASN A 839 -4.09 2.09 22.76
N ASN A 840 -3.97 0.76 22.74
CA ASN A 840 -5.07 -0.19 22.88
C ASN A 840 -6.16 -0.09 21.80
N HIS A 841 -5.81 0.37 20.58
CA HIS A 841 -6.72 0.46 19.44
C HIS A 841 -7.20 -0.90 18.92
N ASN A 842 -6.32 -1.91 18.89
CA ASN A 842 -6.64 -3.28 18.45
C ASN A 842 -5.80 -4.30 19.26
N SER A 843 -5.85 -4.11 20.57
CA SER A 843 -4.98 -4.71 21.59
C SER A 843 -5.68 -4.62 22.95
N PHE A 844 -5.28 -5.46 23.90
CA PHE A 844 -5.89 -5.53 25.24
C PHE A 844 -4.82 -5.58 26.34
N PRO A 845 -4.85 -4.71 27.37
CA PRO A 845 -3.85 -4.72 28.46
C PRO A 845 -3.76 -6.06 29.20
N THR A 846 -4.86 -6.82 29.23
CA THR A 846 -4.95 -8.19 29.76
C THR A 846 -3.89 -9.12 29.16
N SER A 847 -3.47 -8.91 27.90
CA SER A 847 -2.41 -9.69 27.28
C SER A 847 -1.08 -9.55 28.03
N LEU A 848 -0.65 -8.33 28.35
CA LEU A 848 0.59 -8.04 29.09
C LEU A 848 0.52 -8.54 30.54
N ALA A 849 -0.64 -8.45 31.18
CA ALA A 849 -0.87 -9.03 32.51
C ALA A 849 -0.67 -10.56 32.49
N ARG A 850 -1.20 -11.24 31.45
CA ARG A 850 -1.04 -12.69 31.28
C ARG A 850 0.37 -13.09 30.81
N VAL A 851 1.06 -12.29 30.00
CA VAL A 851 2.50 -12.47 29.70
C VAL A 851 3.31 -12.43 30.99
N SER A 852 3.08 -11.41 31.83
CA SER A 852 3.73 -11.27 33.14
C SER A 852 3.46 -12.46 34.05
N GLN A 853 2.25 -13.03 34.01
CA GLN A 853 1.89 -14.22 34.76
C GLN A 853 2.67 -15.45 34.27
N ILE A 854 2.67 -15.75 32.97
CA ILE A 854 3.45 -16.86 32.38
C ILE A 854 4.94 -16.71 32.72
N ALA A 855 5.48 -15.49 32.66
CA ALA A 855 6.89 -15.22 32.98
C ALA A 855 7.24 -15.41 34.46
N LYS A 856 6.27 -15.28 35.37
CA LYS A 856 6.37 -15.58 36.82
C LYS A 856 6.22 -17.06 37.11
N ASP A 857 5.27 -17.74 36.46
CA ASP A 857 5.08 -19.19 36.57
C ASP A 857 6.29 -19.97 36.02
N ALA A 858 7.09 -19.34 35.16
CA ALA A 858 8.37 -19.83 34.64
C ALA A 858 9.60 -19.34 35.42
N LEU A 859 9.46 -18.88 36.67
CA LEU A 859 10.61 -18.58 37.56
C LEU A 859 11.18 -19.87 38.18
N PRO A 860 12.50 -19.93 38.48
CA PRO A 860 13.08 -21.01 39.27
C PRO A 860 12.58 -20.97 40.72
N GLU A 861 12.72 -22.09 41.46
CA GLU A 861 12.26 -22.22 42.86
C GLU A 861 12.83 -21.16 43.82
N ASN A 862 14.03 -20.63 43.53
CA ASN A 862 14.69 -19.58 44.28
C ASN A 862 15.12 -18.46 43.30
N PRO A 863 14.20 -17.56 42.90
CA PRO A 863 14.49 -16.52 41.93
C PRO A 863 15.26 -15.35 42.56
N THR A 864 16.17 -14.74 41.81
CA THR A 864 16.84 -13.50 42.23
C THR A 864 15.91 -12.29 42.08
N GLU A 865 16.25 -11.16 42.72
CA GLU A 865 15.54 -9.89 42.50
C GLU A 865 15.55 -9.49 41.01
N GLN A 866 16.63 -9.81 40.28
CA GLN A 866 16.72 -9.56 38.84
C GLN A 866 15.79 -10.47 38.02
N ASP A 867 15.65 -11.74 38.40
CA ASP A 867 14.68 -12.65 37.75
C ASP A 867 13.25 -12.13 37.95
N ILE A 868 12.91 -11.71 39.17
CA ILE A 868 11.60 -11.14 39.50
C ILE A 868 11.37 -9.85 38.70
N ASP A 869 12.33 -8.91 38.71
CA ASP A 869 12.20 -7.63 38.01
C ASP A 869 12.11 -7.79 36.48
N SER A 870 12.71 -8.85 35.91
CA SER A 870 12.53 -9.22 34.50
C SER A 870 11.08 -9.58 34.16
N THR A 871 10.29 -10.11 35.12
CA THR A 871 8.86 -10.41 34.92
C THR A 871 7.96 -9.18 34.96
N VAL A 872 8.48 -8.01 35.36
CA VAL A 872 7.70 -6.78 35.48
C VAL A 872 7.75 -6.01 34.16
N ILE A 873 6.60 -5.94 33.48
CA ILE A 873 6.39 -5.08 32.32
C ILE A 873 5.93 -3.71 32.83
N GLU A 874 6.63 -2.64 32.45
CA GLU A 874 6.09 -1.30 32.66
C GLU A 874 5.13 -0.96 31.51
N SER A 875 3.83 -1.19 31.73
CA SER A 875 2.78 -0.93 30.74
C SER A 875 2.33 0.53 30.78
N ILE A 876 2.58 1.26 29.70
CA ILE A 876 2.17 2.66 29.50
C ILE A 876 1.12 2.70 28.39
N THR A 877 -0.08 3.20 28.69
CA THR A 877 -1.06 3.54 27.66
C THR A 877 -0.65 4.86 27.02
N GLY A 878 -0.42 4.88 25.71
CA GLY A 878 0.02 6.08 24.99
C GLY A 878 0.10 5.87 23.47
N ASP A 879 -0.01 6.96 22.73
CA ASP A 879 -0.11 6.97 21.27
C ASP A 879 1.16 7.48 20.58
N LEU A 880 1.71 6.72 19.63
CA LEU A 880 2.91 7.14 18.88
C LEU A 880 2.67 8.33 17.94
N THR A 881 1.43 8.63 17.58
CA THR A 881 1.07 9.83 16.79
C THR A 881 1.15 11.13 17.61
N LYS A 882 1.39 11.03 18.93
CA LYS A 882 1.60 12.14 19.86
C LYS A 882 3.06 12.12 20.36
N PRO A 883 3.98 12.89 19.75
CA PRO A 883 5.39 12.88 20.12
C PRO A 883 5.64 13.19 21.60
N GLU A 884 4.77 13.97 22.23
CA GLU A 884 4.85 14.32 23.66
C GLU A 884 4.62 13.12 24.60
N GLU A 885 3.74 12.18 24.25
CA GLU A 885 3.50 10.97 25.06
C GLU A 885 4.69 10.01 24.97
N VAL A 886 5.27 9.87 23.77
CA VAL A 886 6.51 9.10 23.55
C VAL A 886 7.69 9.76 24.29
N LYS A 887 7.85 11.08 24.15
CA LYS A 887 8.95 11.83 24.76
C LYS A 887 8.94 11.74 26.28
N ALA A 888 7.77 11.80 26.92
CA ALA A 888 7.65 11.63 28.37
C ALA A 888 8.23 10.29 28.89
N ILE A 889 8.18 9.21 28.08
CA ILE A 889 8.81 7.93 28.42
C ILE A 889 10.33 8.05 28.38
N PHE A 890 10.89 8.63 27.31
CA PHE A 890 12.34 8.81 27.20
C PHE A 890 12.88 9.80 28.24
N GLU A 891 12.14 10.88 28.56
CA GLU A 891 12.46 11.81 29.65
C GLU A 891 12.55 11.12 31.02
N LYS A 892 11.61 10.20 31.32
CA LYS A 892 11.60 9.44 32.57
C LYS A 892 12.87 8.58 32.77
N TYR A 893 13.47 8.08 31.69
CA TYR A 893 14.67 7.22 31.76
C TYR A 893 15.97 7.98 31.49
N GLY A 894 15.91 9.16 30.86
CA GLY A 894 17.07 9.97 30.49
C GLY A 894 17.85 9.43 29.29
N LYS A 895 18.85 10.20 28.85
CA LYS A 895 19.74 9.86 27.74
C LYS A 895 20.44 8.51 27.98
N GLY A 896 20.35 7.59 27.02
CA GLY A 896 20.87 6.23 27.12
C GLY A 896 20.14 5.32 28.13
N GLY A 897 19.07 5.79 28.79
CA GLY A 897 18.33 5.03 29.80
C GLY A 897 17.49 3.89 29.23
N ILE A 898 17.13 3.99 27.94
CA ILE A 898 16.55 2.93 27.11
C ILE A 898 17.65 2.46 26.13
N TRP A 899 17.87 1.14 26.06
CA TRP A 899 19.00 0.55 25.32
C TRP A 899 18.70 0.35 23.83
N GLY A 900 17.43 0.15 23.49
CA GLY A 900 16.92 -0.03 22.13
C GLY A 900 15.40 -0.17 22.08
N VAL A 901 14.84 -0.13 20.88
CA VAL A 901 13.40 -0.18 20.63
C VAL A 901 13.04 -1.36 19.73
N ILE A 902 11.97 -2.08 20.04
CA ILE A 902 11.28 -2.98 19.10
C ILE A 902 9.97 -2.32 18.69
N HIS A 903 9.90 -1.87 17.44
CA HIS A 903 8.78 -1.11 16.91
C HIS A 903 7.80 -2.04 16.17
N VAL A 904 6.76 -2.51 16.90
CA VAL A 904 5.71 -3.41 16.40
C VAL A 904 4.43 -2.66 16.04
N ALA A 905 4.15 -1.55 16.72
CA ALA A 905 2.94 -0.73 16.53
C ALA A 905 2.77 -0.27 15.07
N ALA A 906 1.68 -0.71 14.45
CA ALA A 906 1.20 -0.24 13.15
C ALA A 906 -0.28 -0.64 12.97
N TYR A 907 -1.03 0.16 12.21
CA TYR A 907 -2.30 -0.30 11.64
C TYR A 907 -1.98 -1.31 10.52
N LYS A 908 -2.74 -2.40 10.45
CA LYS A 908 -2.35 -3.64 9.72
C LYS A 908 -3.39 -4.22 8.75
N ALA A 909 -4.58 -3.64 8.65
CA ALA A 909 -5.64 -4.17 7.80
C ALA A 909 -5.47 -3.68 6.35
N VAL A 910 -5.08 -4.60 5.47
CA VAL A 910 -4.75 -4.27 4.06
C VAL A 910 -5.92 -3.61 3.32
N GLY A 911 -7.15 -4.09 3.51
CA GLY A 911 -8.36 -3.51 2.90
C GLY A 911 -8.64 -2.09 3.37
N GLU A 912 -8.81 -1.91 4.68
CA GLU A 912 -8.97 -0.60 5.35
C GLU A 912 -7.86 0.40 4.93
N SER A 913 -6.62 -0.05 4.74
CA SER A 913 -5.53 0.82 4.27
C SER A 913 -5.77 1.43 2.88
N THR A 914 -6.59 0.78 2.03
CA THR A 914 -7.02 1.34 0.73
C THR A 914 -8.18 2.33 0.84
N GLU A 915 -8.94 2.28 1.92
CA GLU A 915 -10.10 3.14 2.19
C GLU A 915 -9.68 4.41 2.96
N ILE A 916 -8.80 4.29 3.95
CA ILE A 916 -8.26 5.39 4.77
C ILE A 916 -6.72 5.51 4.70
N PRO A 917 -6.12 5.63 3.49
CA PRO A 917 -4.66 5.59 3.32
C PRO A 917 -3.90 6.69 4.06
N LEU A 918 -4.48 7.90 4.21
CA LEU A 918 -3.83 9.00 4.92
C LEU A 918 -3.66 8.70 6.41
N THR A 919 -4.67 8.08 7.04
CA THR A 919 -4.59 7.61 8.43
C THR A 919 -3.49 6.56 8.59
N TYR A 920 -3.35 5.64 7.63
CA TYR A 920 -2.27 4.65 7.61
C TYR A 920 -0.89 5.28 7.49
N TYR A 921 -0.68 6.28 6.63
CA TYR A 921 0.61 6.97 6.54
C TYR A 921 0.91 7.82 7.79
N GLN A 922 -0.08 8.47 8.39
CA GLN A 922 0.11 9.20 9.65
C GLN A 922 0.46 8.27 10.81
N ASN A 923 -0.30 7.18 10.99
CA ASN A 923 -0.10 6.23 12.09
C ASN A 923 1.17 5.40 11.92
N ASN A 924 1.51 4.96 10.70
CA ASN A 924 2.66 4.07 10.49
C ASN A 924 3.94 4.85 10.17
N VAL A 925 3.91 5.85 9.29
CA VAL A 925 5.14 6.52 8.81
C VAL A 925 5.49 7.75 9.64
N ALA A 926 4.55 8.69 9.85
CA ALA A 926 4.84 9.92 10.60
C ALA A 926 5.13 9.65 12.09
N ALA A 927 4.48 8.64 12.67
CA ALA A 927 4.78 8.15 14.01
C ALA A 927 6.16 7.46 14.10
N THR A 928 6.55 6.65 13.11
CA THR A 928 7.91 6.09 13.02
C THR A 928 8.96 7.21 13.00
N LEU A 929 8.74 8.23 12.16
CA LEU A 929 9.66 9.37 12.04
C LEU A 929 9.80 10.14 13.37
N SER A 930 8.68 10.42 14.04
CA SER A 930 8.69 11.07 15.37
C SER A 930 9.40 10.22 16.43
N LEU A 931 9.16 8.91 16.43
CA LEU A 931 9.84 7.96 17.33
C LEU A 931 11.36 7.96 17.10
N LEU A 932 11.82 7.91 15.84
CA LEU A 932 13.25 7.96 15.51
C LEU A 932 13.91 9.29 15.91
N GLN A 933 13.21 10.42 15.76
CA GLN A 933 13.69 11.73 16.22
C GLN A 933 13.88 11.80 17.74
N ILE A 934 12.91 11.28 18.51
CA ILE A 934 13.01 11.20 19.97
C ILE A 934 14.11 10.19 20.38
N MET A 935 14.22 9.06 19.69
CA MET A 935 15.29 8.10 19.93
C MET A 935 16.69 8.71 19.74
N ASP A 936 16.89 9.60 18.76
CA ASP A 936 18.16 10.32 18.61
C ASP A 936 18.38 11.36 19.72
N GLU A 937 17.34 12.14 20.08
CA GLU A 937 17.41 13.12 21.18
C GLU A 937 17.84 12.46 22.51
N TYR A 938 17.43 11.22 22.76
CA TYR A 938 17.74 10.47 23.99
C TYR A 938 18.83 9.39 23.83
N ASP A 939 19.63 9.44 22.76
CA ASP A 939 20.79 8.56 22.51
C ASP A 939 20.44 7.04 22.50
N CYS A 940 19.22 6.69 22.07
CA CYS A 940 18.71 5.34 21.98
C CYS A 940 18.72 4.84 20.52
N THR A 941 19.91 4.53 19.98
CA THR A 941 20.16 4.43 18.53
C THR A 941 20.04 3.02 17.94
N ARG A 942 19.29 2.12 18.59
CA ARG A 942 19.08 0.72 18.18
C ARG A 942 17.59 0.44 17.93
N ILE A 943 17.24 -0.04 16.73
CA ILE A 943 15.85 -0.39 16.38
C ILE A 943 15.72 -1.77 15.74
N VAL A 944 14.77 -2.57 16.24
CA VAL A 944 14.19 -3.71 15.51
C VAL A 944 12.85 -3.26 14.95
N TYR A 945 12.70 -3.27 13.63
CA TYR A 945 11.48 -2.82 12.96
C TYR A 945 10.64 -4.01 12.48
N SER A 946 9.36 -4.04 12.87
CA SER A 946 8.40 -5.02 12.36
C SER A 946 7.91 -4.61 10.96
N SER A 947 8.53 -5.19 9.92
CA SER A 947 8.11 -5.03 8.52
C SER A 947 7.06 -6.11 8.15
N SER A 948 6.95 -6.50 6.87
CA SER A 948 5.98 -7.47 6.37
C SER A 948 6.35 -7.94 4.97
N ALA A 949 6.07 -9.21 4.61
CA ALA A 949 6.22 -9.71 3.24
C ALA A 949 5.43 -8.89 2.19
N THR A 950 4.43 -8.10 2.60
CA THR A 950 3.71 -7.16 1.72
C THR A 950 4.59 -6.07 1.08
N VAL A 951 5.85 -5.90 1.53
CA VAL A 951 6.81 -5.00 0.86
C VAL A 951 7.17 -5.47 -0.56
N TYR A 952 7.07 -6.77 -0.86
CA TYR A 952 7.45 -7.35 -2.15
C TYR A 952 6.36 -7.23 -3.22
N GLY A 953 5.11 -6.87 -2.86
CA GLY A 953 3.98 -6.84 -3.79
C GLY A 953 3.72 -8.21 -4.41
N THR A 954 3.70 -8.28 -5.75
CA THR A 954 3.68 -9.53 -6.51
C THR A 954 5.10 -9.93 -6.93
N PRO A 955 5.76 -10.88 -6.24
CA PRO A 955 7.15 -11.24 -6.50
C PRO A 955 7.33 -12.05 -7.79
N PRO A 956 8.47 -11.92 -8.50
CA PRO A 956 8.77 -12.70 -9.70
C PRO A 956 9.37 -14.08 -9.42
N ILE A 957 9.82 -14.35 -8.19
CA ILE A 957 10.52 -15.57 -7.77
C ILE A 957 9.88 -16.07 -6.46
N ILE A 958 9.63 -17.37 -6.40
CA ILE A 958 9.17 -18.09 -5.20
C ILE A 958 10.12 -19.29 -5.01
N PRO A 959 10.67 -19.52 -3.79
CA PRO A 959 10.54 -18.70 -2.60
C PRO A 959 11.20 -17.31 -2.74
N ILE A 960 10.76 -16.33 -1.94
CA ILE A 960 11.13 -14.92 -2.09
C ILE A 960 12.41 -14.59 -1.28
N PRO A 961 13.56 -14.27 -1.91
CA PRO A 961 14.75 -13.78 -1.21
C PRO A 961 14.64 -12.29 -0.85
N GLU A 962 15.38 -11.84 0.17
CA GLU A 962 15.40 -10.43 0.61
C GLU A 962 15.91 -9.43 -0.43
N SER A 963 16.64 -9.91 -1.44
CA SER A 963 17.08 -9.16 -2.62
C SER A 963 15.94 -8.86 -3.61
N THR A 964 14.74 -9.36 -3.38
CA THR A 964 13.55 -9.05 -4.19
C THR A 964 13.21 -7.57 -4.05
N ARG A 965 13.02 -6.88 -5.18
CA ARG A 965 12.72 -5.45 -5.22
C ARG A 965 11.43 -5.14 -4.44
N LEU A 966 11.49 -4.10 -3.60
CA LEU A 966 10.31 -3.63 -2.87
C LEU A 966 9.33 -2.94 -3.83
N GLN A 967 8.14 -3.50 -3.98
CA GLN A 967 7.08 -3.06 -4.90
C GLN A 967 5.68 -3.24 -4.28
N ALA A 968 5.49 -2.85 -3.02
CA ALA A 968 4.23 -2.98 -2.31
C ALA A 968 3.02 -2.38 -3.08
N ASP A 969 1.96 -3.16 -3.25
CA ASP A 969 0.74 -2.73 -3.94
C ASP A 969 -0.19 -1.87 -3.05
N SER A 970 -0.34 -2.25 -1.78
CA SER A 970 -1.27 -1.62 -0.82
C SER A 970 -0.65 -0.43 -0.04
N PRO A 971 -1.45 0.54 0.45
CA PRO A 971 -0.95 1.62 1.32
C PRO A 971 -0.33 1.10 2.63
N TYR A 972 -0.86 0.01 3.21
CA TYR A 972 -0.20 -0.68 4.32
C TYR A 972 1.22 -1.13 3.94
N GLY A 973 1.38 -1.87 2.84
CA GLY A 973 2.70 -2.34 2.38
C GLY A 973 3.63 -1.17 2.04
N LYS A 974 3.12 -0.10 1.41
CA LYS A 974 3.85 1.13 1.12
C LYS A 974 4.34 1.82 2.39
N SER A 975 3.54 1.84 3.46
CA SER A 975 3.99 2.36 4.76
C SER A 975 5.16 1.55 5.34
N LYS A 976 5.18 0.22 5.15
CA LYS A 976 6.33 -0.62 5.56
C LYS A 976 7.58 -0.35 4.73
N VAL A 977 7.45 -0.20 3.41
CA VAL A 977 8.58 0.20 2.53
C VAL A 977 9.13 1.56 2.93
N MET A 978 8.28 2.55 3.20
CA MET A 978 8.70 3.89 3.63
C MET A 978 9.45 3.85 4.97
N CYS A 979 8.97 3.08 5.94
CA CYS A 979 9.66 2.93 7.23
C CYS A 979 11.00 2.18 7.10
N GLU A 980 11.10 1.13 6.27
CA GLU A 980 12.38 0.49 5.97
C GLU A 980 13.37 1.50 5.36
N GLN A 981 12.94 2.25 4.34
CA GLN A 981 13.76 3.28 3.69
C GLN A 981 14.25 4.33 4.68
N ILE A 982 13.38 4.88 5.54
CA ILE A 982 13.74 5.90 6.54
C ILE A 982 14.77 5.37 7.55
N ILE A 983 14.65 4.11 7.98
CA ILE A 983 15.60 3.51 8.93
C ILE A 983 16.94 3.20 8.24
N ASP A 984 16.90 2.76 6.98
CA ASP A 984 18.08 2.48 6.16
C ASP A 984 18.87 3.77 5.87
N ASP A 985 18.19 4.82 5.39
CA ASP A 985 18.74 6.16 5.14
C ASP A 985 19.36 6.75 6.42
N LEU A 986 18.70 6.59 7.58
CA LEU A 986 19.20 7.03 8.88
C LEU A 986 20.48 6.27 9.28
N CYS A 987 20.51 4.95 9.11
CA CYS A 987 21.69 4.13 9.39
C CYS A 987 22.85 4.44 8.43
N HIS A 988 22.57 4.72 7.15
CA HIS A 988 23.55 5.19 6.17
C HIS A 988 24.09 6.59 6.50
N SER A 989 23.25 7.49 7.03
CA SER A 989 23.68 8.85 7.41
C SER A 989 24.61 8.90 8.63
N GLN A 990 24.50 7.90 9.53
CA GLN A 990 25.23 7.87 10.81
C GLN A 990 25.69 6.44 11.18
N PRO A 991 26.54 5.78 10.36
CA PRO A 991 26.80 4.33 10.44
C PRO A 991 27.53 3.90 11.73
N SER A 992 28.26 4.80 12.37
CA SER A 992 28.93 4.56 13.65
C SER A 992 28.04 4.74 14.89
N ARG A 993 26.84 5.33 14.72
CA ARG A 993 25.92 5.67 15.82
C ARG A 993 24.64 4.85 15.77
N TRP A 994 24.03 4.72 14.59
CA TRP A 994 22.74 4.07 14.40
C TRP A 994 22.87 2.58 14.03
N SER A 995 21.87 1.77 14.39
CA SER A 995 21.79 0.37 13.98
C SER A 995 20.35 -0.10 13.90
N GLY A 996 19.99 -0.77 12.80
CA GLY A 996 18.63 -1.21 12.50
C GLY A 996 18.57 -2.64 11.98
N VAL A 997 17.54 -3.39 12.40
CA VAL A 997 17.17 -4.67 11.79
C VAL A 997 15.69 -4.66 11.42
N SER A 998 15.36 -4.77 10.14
CA SER A 998 13.98 -4.87 9.65
C SER A 998 13.57 -6.33 9.44
N LEU A 999 12.46 -6.72 10.05
CA LEU A 999 11.96 -8.10 10.02
C LEU A 999 10.73 -8.22 9.12
N ARG A 1000 10.92 -8.77 7.93
CA ARG A 1000 9.88 -9.01 6.91
C ARG A 1000 9.23 -10.36 7.18
N TYR A 1001 8.32 -10.41 8.15
CA TYR A 1001 7.59 -11.63 8.45
C TYR A 1001 6.42 -11.87 7.49
N PHE A 1002 6.10 -13.15 7.30
CA PHE A 1002 5.05 -13.62 6.39
C PHE A 1002 3.71 -13.72 7.15
N ASN A 1003 3.08 -14.89 7.25
CA ASN A 1003 1.80 -15.02 7.92
C ASN A 1003 1.95 -15.61 9.34
N PRO A 1004 1.90 -14.80 10.42
CA PRO A 1004 1.95 -15.33 11.79
C PRO A 1004 0.69 -16.14 12.14
N GLY A 1005 0.88 -17.34 12.68
CA GLY A 1005 -0.17 -18.24 13.16
C GLY A 1005 0.16 -18.88 14.51
N GLY A 1006 -0.83 -19.54 15.12
CA GLY A 1006 -0.69 -20.15 16.45
C GLY A 1006 -1.03 -19.22 17.61
N ALA A 1007 -0.51 -19.56 18.78
CA ALA A 1007 -0.65 -18.85 20.05
C ALA A 1007 0.43 -19.35 21.03
N HIS A 1008 0.42 -18.88 22.28
CA HIS A 1008 1.28 -19.49 23.30
C HIS A 1008 0.66 -20.82 23.80
N PRO A 1009 1.43 -21.92 23.95
CA PRO A 1009 0.89 -23.26 24.24
C PRO A 1009 0.18 -23.40 25.61
N SER A 1010 0.35 -22.46 26.54
CA SER A 1010 -0.50 -22.40 27.74
C SER A 1010 -1.98 -22.10 27.43
N GLY A 1011 -2.26 -21.47 26.29
CA GLY A 1011 -3.58 -20.95 25.93
C GLY A 1011 -4.01 -19.72 26.75
N LEU A 1012 -3.05 -18.97 27.31
CA LEU A 1012 -3.32 -17.72 28.05
C LEU A 1012 -3.12 -16.45 27.22
N ILE A 1013 -2.40 -16.51 26.10
CA ILE A 1013 -2.23 -15.41 25.14
C ILE A 1013 -2.26 -15.95 23.70
N GLY A 1014 -2.81 -15.15 22.78
CA GLY A 1014 -2.96 -15.42 21.34
C GLY A 1014 -3.46 -14.18 20.60
N GLU A 1015 -3.87 -14.33 19.33
CA GLU A 1015 -4.53 -13.25 18.57
C GLU A 1015 -6.00 -13.12 19.00
N ASP A 1016 -6.45 -11.89 19.25
CA ASP A 1016 -7.85 -11.54 19.54
C ASP A 1016 -8.19 -10.27 18.77
N PRO A 1017 -8.68 -10.38 17.52
CA PRO A 1017 -8.96 -9.23 16.68
C PRO A 1017 -10.31 -8.62 17.06
N ARG A 1018 -10.37 -7.29 17.19
CA ARG A 1018 -11.65 -6.60 17.36
C ARG A 1018 -12.52 -6.75 16.11
N GLY A 1019 -13.82 -7.03 16.31
CA GLY A 1019 -14.77 -7.25 15.23
C GLY A 1019 -14.59 -8.57 14.47
N ARG A 1020 -14.94 -8.59 13.18
CA ARG A 1020 -14.81 -9.79 12.34
C ARG A 1020 -13.35 -9.97 11.89
N PRO A 1021 -12.71 -11.14 12.08
CA PRO A 1021 -11.33 -11.34 11.65
C PRO A 1021 -11.16 -11.23 10.13
N GLY A 1022 -10.22 -10.39 9.69
CA GLY A 1022 -9.78 -10.33 8.29
C GLY A 1022 -8.76 -11.41 7.91
N ASN A 1023 -8.11 -12.03 8.90
CA ASN A 1023 -7.11 -13.09 8.74
C ASN A 1023 -7.75 -14.48 8.81
N LEU A 1024 -7.28 -15.43 7.99
CA LEU A 1024 -7.83 -16.79 7.89
C LEU A 1024 -7.78 -17.56 9.23
N PHE A 1025 -6.65 -17.52 9.95
CA PHE A 1025 -6.47 -18.31 11.17
C PHE A 1025 -7.48 -17.94 12.28
N PRO A 1026 -7.57 -16.67 12.74
CA PRO A 1026 -8.58 -16.31 13.74
C PRO A 1026 -10.02 -16.40 13.20
N LEU A 1027 -10.25 -16.24 11.90
CA LEU A 1027 -11.58 -16.48 11.30
C LEU A 1027 -12.02 -17.94 11.50
N LEU A 1028 -11.15 -18.91 11.21
CA LEU A 1028 -11.43 -20.33 11.41
C LEU A 1028 -11.59 -20.69 12.90
N ALA A 1029 -10.85 -20.04 13.79
CA ALA A 1029 -11.03 -20.19 15.23
C ALA A 1029 -12.38 -19.61 15.72
N HIS A 1030 -12.73 -18.40 15.27
CA HIS A 1030 -14.01 -17.75 15.57
C HIS A 1030 -15.22 -18.52 15.02
N MET A 1031 -15.10 -19.17 13.86
CA MET A 1031 -16.14 -20.05 13.32
C MET A 1031 -16.31 -21.32 14.18
N ALA A 1032 -15.21 -21.98 14.56
CA ALA A 1032 -15.27 -23.22 15.36
C ALA A 1032 -15.77 -23.01 16.80
N ILE A 1033 -15.55 -21.83 17.39
CA ILE A 1033 -16.06 -21.47 18.72
C ILE A 1033 -17.46 -20.82 18.69
N GLY A 1034 -18.00 -20.51 17.50
CA GLY A 1034 -19.32 -19.89 17.33
C GLY A 1034 -19.37 -18.36 17.49
N ARG A 1035 -18.22 -17.65 17.55
CA ARG A 1035 -18.16 -16.18 17.48
C ARG A 1035 -18.63 -15.64 16.11
N VAL A 1036 -18.43 -16.41 15.03
CA VAL A 1036 -18.95 -16.12 13.68
C VAL A 1036 -20.13 -17.05 13.41
N LYS A 1037 -21.27 -16.47 13.00
CA LYS A 1037 -22.53 -17.21 12.81
C LYS A 1037 -22.54 -18.04 11.52
N GLU A 1038 -21.78 -17.64 10.51
CA GLU A 1038 -21.68 -18.37 9.25
C GLU A 1038 -20.70 -19.56 9.36
N SER A 1039 -21.20 -20.77 9.16
CA SER A 1039 -20.38 -22.00 9.14
C SER A 1039 -19.54 -22.18 7.88
N THR A 1040 -19.91 -21.50 6.79
CA THR A 1040 -19.26 -21.61 5.47
C THR A 1040 -18.20 -20.53 5.27
N LEU A 1041 -16.95 -20.96 5.10
CA LEU A 1041 -15.82 -20.11 4.73
C LEU A 1041 -15.93 -19.67 3.26
N LYS A 1042 -15.71 -18.39 2.96
CA LYS A 1042 -15.54 -17.93 1.57
C LYS A 1042 -14.08 -18.02 1.15
N VAL A 1043 -13.79 -18.88 0.17
CA VAL A 1043 -12.47 -19.11 -0.42
C VAL A 1043 -12.40 -18.33 -1.73
N PHE A 1044 -11.42 -17.43 -1.83
CA PHE A 1044 -11.30 -16.48 -2.93
C PHE A 1044 -10.42 -17.07 -4.04
N GLY A 1045 -11.05 -17.56 -5.12
CA GLY A 1045 -10.39 -18.19 -6.27
C GLY A 1045 -10.01 -19.67 -6.06
N ASN A 1046 -10.06 -20.42 -7.17
CA ASN A 1046 -9.64 -21.83 -7.28
C ASN A 1046 -8.86 -22.11 -8.59
N ASP A 1047 -8.36 -21.05 -9.21
CA ASP A 1047 -7.76 -21.02 -10.55
C ASP A 1047 -6.39 -20.30 -10.54
N TYR A 1048 -5.78 -20.11 -9.37
CA TYR A 1048 -4.40 -19.66 -9.25
C TYR A 1048 -3.41 -20.73 -9.75
N PRO A 1049 -2.19 -20.37 -10.19
CA PRO A 1049 -1.13 -21.30 -10.57
C PRO A 1049 -0.48 -21.96 -9.33
N THR A 1050 -1.29 -22.66 -8.52
CA THR A 1050 -0.93 -23.28 -7.23
C THR A 1050 -1.47 -24.73 -7.18
N PRO A 1051 -0.98 -25.59 -6.26
CA PRO A 1051 -1.26 -27.03 -6.31
C PRO A 1051 -2.74 -27.46 -6.21
N ASP A 1052 -3.60 -26.64 -5.60
CA ASP A 1052 -5.06 -26.85 -5.51
C ASP A 1052 -5.87 -25.68 -6.07
N GLY A 1053 -5.21 -24.76 -6.79
CA GLY A 1053 -5.81 -23.55 -7.35
C GLY A 1053 -6.13 -22.44 -6.34
N THR A 1054 -5.94 -22.64 -5.03
CA THR A 1054 -6.16 -21.61 -4.00
C THR A 1054 -4.84 -20.89 -3.63
N CYS A 1055 -4.93 -19.70 -3.04
CA CYS A 1055 -3.75 -18.93 -2.62
C CYS A 1055 -2.87 -19.70 -1.63
N VAL A 1056 -1.55 -19.63 -1.84
CA VAL A 1056 -0.52 -20.23 -0.99
C VAL A 1056 0.17 -19.15 -0.14
N ARG A 1057 0.37 -19.42 1.15
CA ARG A 1057 1.02 -18.50 2.10
C ARG A 1057 1.94 -19.26 3.04
N ASP A 1058 3.13 -18.73 3.30
CA ASP A 1058 4.05 -19.26 4.31
C ASP A 1058 3.62 -18.81 5.72
N TYR A 1059 3.22 -19.80 6.53
CA TYR A 1059 2.81 -19.61 7.91
C TYR A 1059 3.95 -19.93 8.87
N ILE A 1060 4.24 -18.96 9.75
CA ILE A 1060 5.25 -19.04 10.82
C ILE A 1060 4.56 -19.01 12.18
N HIS A 1061 5.00 -19.84 13.12
CA HIS A 1061 4.43 -19.86 14.46
C HIS A 1061 4.80 -18.60 15.23
N ILE A 1062 3.86 -18.04 15.99
CA ILE A 1062 4.03 -16.76 16.69
C ILE A 1062 5.23 -16.74 17.64
N LEU A 1063 5.57 -17.87 18.26
CA LEU A 1063 6.77 -17.99 19.11
C LEU A 1063 8.08 -18.10 18.31
N ASP A 1064 8.09 -18.72 17.14
CA ASP A 1064 9.26 -18.67 16.25
C ASP A 1064 9.48 -17.22 15.77
N LEU A 1065 8.41 -16.52 15.36
CA LEU A 1065 8.47 -15.11 14.97
C LEU A 1065 8.95 -14.22 16.13
N ALA A 1066 8.48 -14.46 17.35
CA ALA A 1066 8.89 -13.71 18.53
C ALA A 1066 10.36 -13.97 18.92
N ALA A 1067 10.84 -15.22 18.78
CA ALA A 1067 12.25 -15.55 18.92
C ALA A 1067 13.11 -14.83 17.86
N GLY A 1068 12.61 -14.68 16.62
CA GLY A 1068 13.28 -13.90 15.58
C GLY A 1068 13.49 -12.42 15.96
N HIS A 1069 12.56 -11.81 16.71
CA HIS A 1069 12.73 -10.45 17.24
C HIS A 1069 13.78 -10.37 18.36
N LEU A 1070 13.88 -11.40 19.22
CA LEU A 1070 14.95 -11.50 20.22
C LEU A 1070 16.31 -11.61 19.53
N VAL A 1071 16.46 -12.52 18.56
CA VAL A 1071 17.74 -12.72 17.84
C VAL A 1071 18.14 -11.46 17.06
N ALA A 1072 17.18 -10.74 16.46
CA ALA A 1072 17.42 -9.44 15.85
C ALA A 1072 17.87 -8.36 16.86
N LEU A 1073 17.33 -8.37 18.07
CA LEU A 1073 17.75 -7.48 19.15
C LEU A 1073 19.17 -7.82 19.65
N GLU A 1074 19.52 -9.11 19.68
CA GLU A 1074 20.89 -9.57 19.97
C GLU A 1074 21.88 -9.22 18.85
N ALA A 1075 21.44 -9.25 17.59
CA ALA A 1075 22.25 -8.81 16.45
C ALA A 1075 22.64 -7.31 16.50
N LEU A 1076 21.88 -6.48 17.23
CA LEU A 1076 22.16 -5.06 17.45
C LEU A 1076 23.16 -4.77 18.59
N THR A 1077 23.65 -5.81 19.28
CA THR A 1077 24.65 -5.65 20.35
C THR A 1077 26.01 -5.14 19.82
N PRO A 1078 26.86 -4.54 20.68
CA PRO A 1078 28.26 -4.28 20.34
C PRO A 1078 29.06 -5.57 20.09
N GLU A 1079 28.70 -6.62 20.82
CA GLU A 1079 29.28 -7.97 20.76
C GLU A 1079 28.98 -8.73 19.43
N SER A 1080 28.01 -8.27 18.64
CA SER A 1080 27.50 -8.95 17.44
C SER A 1080 28.41 -8.82 16.22
N THR A 1081 28.66 -9.96 15.56
CA THR A 1081 29.42 -10.06 14.30
C THR A 1081 28.55 -9.92 13.04
N VAL A 1082 27.22 -9.80 13.18
CA VAL A 1082 26.24 -9.77 12.05
C VAL A 1082 26.50 -8.64 11.05
N PHE A 1083 27.06 -7.52 11.53
CA PHE A 1083 27.42 -6.35 10.73
C PHE A 1083 28.93 -6.26 10.42
N ALA A 1084 29.77 -7.18 10.91
CA ALA A 1084 31.23 -7.06 10.83
C ALA A 1084 31.80 -7.10 9.40
N ASN A 1085 31.04 -7.64 8.44
CA ASN A 1085 31.40 -7.68 7.01
C ASN A 1085 30.69 -6.61 6.16
N ASN A 1086 29.95 -5.68 6.81
CA ASN A 1086 29.68 -4.30 6.42
C ASN A 1086 30.64 -3.59 5.41
N PRO A 1087 30.49 -3.59 4.07
CA PRO A 1087 31.49 -2.94 3.20
C PRO A 1087 31.67 -1.45 3.51
N ASP A 1088 30.56 -0.76 3.76
CA ASP A 1088 30.49 0.68 4.04
C ASP A 1088 30.41 0.99 5.55
N GLY A 1089 30.60 -0.02 6.41
CA GLY A 1089 30.46 0.08 7.88
C GLY A 1089 29.01 0.25 8.39
N VAL A 1090 28.03 0.41 7.49
CA VAL A 1090 26.60 0.63 7.81
C VAL A 1090 25.99 -0.55 8.56
N ARG A 1091 25.29 -0.26 9.66
CA ARG A 1091 24.66 -1.24 10.55
C ARG A 1091 23.14 -1.39 10.34
N TYR A 1092 22.70 -1.47 9.08
CA TYR A 1092 21.32 -1.83 8.70
C TYR A 1092 21.28 -3.15 7.91
N LYS A 1093 20.30 -4.00 8.21
CA LYS A 1093 19.94 -5.20 7.42
C LYS A 1093 18.44 -5.48 7.50
N ALA A 1094 17.90 -6.15 6.50
CA ALA A 1094 16.55 -6.70 6.50
C ALA A 1094 16.58 -8.23 6.32
N TYR A 1095 15.68 -8.95 6.99
CA TYR A 1095 15.57 -10.41 6.96
C TYR A 1095 14.13 -10.87 6.80
N ASN A 1096 13.90 -11.94 6.04
CA ASN A 1096 12.65 -12.66 5.99
C ASN A 1096 12.47 -13.53 7.24
N LEU A 1097 11.28 -13.51 7.84
CA LEU A 1097 10.89 -14.47 8.88
C LEU A 1097 9.68 -15.28 8.39
N GLY A 1098 9.97 -16.48 7.89
CA GLY A 1098 9.02 -17.48 7.42
C GLY A 1098 9.54 -18.90 7.68
N ASN A 1099 8.74 -19.90 7.35
CA ASN A 1099 9.04 -21.32 7.45
C ASN A 1099 9.81 -21.85 6.23
N GLY A 1100 9.79 -21.11 5.11
CA GLY A 1100 10.28 -21.58 3.82
C GLY A 1100 9.32 -22.55 3.12
N ARG A 1101 8.08 -22.63 3.60
CA ARG A 1101 7.07 -23.57 3.11
C ARG A 1101 5.69 -22.92 3.11
N GLY A 1102 5.19 -22.65 1.91
CA GLY A 1102 3.82 -22.25 1.68
C GLY A 1102 2.82 -23.37 1.95
N PHE A 1103 1.64 -22.99 2.45
CA PHE A 1103 0.47 -23.84 2.57
C PHE A 1103 -0.72 -23.18 1.87
N SER A 1104 -1.57 -23.98 1.22
CA SER A 1104 -2.78 -23.50 0.55
C SER A 1104 -3.94 -23.29 1.52
N VAL A 1105 -4.97 -22.54 1.09
CA VAL A 1105 -6.18 -22.30 1.91
C VAL A 1105 -6.84 -23.61 2.33
N LEU A 1106 -6.89 -24.62 1.44
CA LEU A 1106 -7.52 -25.91 1.74
C LEU A 1106 -6.67 -26.79 2.66
N GLN A 1107 -5.34 -26.73 2.55
CA GLN A 1107 -4.42 -27.42 3.48
C GLN A 1107 -4.56 -26.86 4.91
N ILE A 1108 -4.69 -25.54 5.04
CA ILE A 1108 -4.94 -24.87 6.33
C ILE A 1108 -6.31 -25.25 6.88
N LEU A 1109 -7.33 -25.34 6.02
CA LEU A 1109 -8.68 -25.75 6.42
C LEU A 1109 -8.70 -27.18 6.96
N GLU A 1110 -7.94 -28.10 6.36
CA GLU A 1110 -7.81 -29.48 6.86
C GLU A 1110 -7.00 -29.56 8.16
N ALA A 1111 -5.91 -28.79 8.29
CA ALA A 1111 -5.15 -28.72 9.55
C ALA A 1111 -5.99 -28.14 10.70
N MET A 1112 -6.80 -27.11 10.44
CA MET A 1112 -7.76 -26.58 11.41
C MET A 1112 -8.89 -27.59 11.71
N ARG A 1113 -9.42 -28.30 10.71
CA ARG A 1113 -10.42 -29.37 10.89
C ARG A 1113 -9.88 -30.47 11.81
N LYS A 1114 -8.62 -30.88 11.63
CA LYS A 1114 -7.91 -31.84 12.50
C LYS A 1114 -7.73 -31.33 13.93
N ALA A 1115 -7.42 -30.04 14.10
CA ALA A 1115 -7.17 -29.43 15.41
C ALA A 1115 -8.45 -29.14 16.23
N THR A 1116 -9.54 -28.71 15.56
CA THR A 1116 -10.78 -28.29 16.23
C THR A 1116 -11.86 -29.38 16.27
N GLY A 1117 -11.82 -30.33 15.34
CA GLY A 1117 -12.92 -31.26 15.07
C GLY A 1117 -14.14 -30.63 14.40
N PHE A 1118 -14.09 -29.33 14.07
CA PHE A 1118 -15.22 -28.60 13.50
C PHE A 1118 -15.42 -28.91 12.00
N PRO A 1119 -16.65 -29.21 11.54
CA PRO A 1119 -16.92 -29.55 10.15
C PRO A 1119 -17.01 -28.28 9.27
N TYR A 1120 -15.87 -27.62 9.04
CA TYR A 1120 -15.81 -26.43 8.18
C TYR A 1120 -16.36 -26.74 6.77
N THR A 1121 -17.44 -26.06 6.39
CA THR A 1121 -17.88 -25.94 5.00
C THR A 1121 -17.17 -24.77 4.33
N TYR A 1122 -17.08 -24.79 3.00
CA TYR A 1122 -16.53 -23.65 2.24
C TYR A 1122 -17.22 -23.48 0.89
N GLU A 1123 -17.24 -22.24 0.44
CA GLU A 1123 -17.76 -21.77 -0.85
C GLU A 1123 -16.58 -21.16 -1.62
N ILE A 1124 -16.40 -21.57 -2.89
CA ILE A 1124 -15.43 -20.94 -3.78
C ILE A 1124 -16.12 -19.77 -4.47
N ILE A 1125 -15.54 -18.58 -4.32
CA ILE A 1125 -16.01 -17.33 -4.94
C ILE A 1125 -14.90 -16.70 -5.78
N GLU A 1126 -15.19 -15.59 -6.46
CA GLU A 1126 -14.23 -14.87 -7.30
C GLU A 1126 -12.92 -14.50 -6.56
N ARG A 1127 -11.83 -14.38 -7.32
CA ARG A 1127 -10.53 -13.94 -6.79
C ARG A 1127 -10.64 -12.57 -6.15
N ARG A 1128 -10.11 -12.42 -4.93
CA ARG A 1128 -9.97 -11.12 -4.28
C ARG A 1128 -8.93 -10.29 -5.04
N ARG A 1129 -9.30 -9.08 -5.46
CA ARG A 1129 -8.36 -8.16 -6.11
C ARG A 1129 -7.19 -7.85 -5.19
N GLY A 1130 -5.96 -8.15 -5.64
CA GLY A 1130 -4.74 -7.96 -4.87
C GLY A 1130 -4.23 -9.18 -4.10
N ASP A 1131 -4.92 -10.34 -4.16
CA ASP A 1131 -4.36 -11.59 -3.65
C ASP A 1131 -3.28 -12.13 -4.60
N VAL A 1132 -2.05 -12.20 -4.10
CA VAL A 1132 -0.90 -12.83 -4.78
C VAL A 1132 -1.10 -14.35 -4.82
N PRO A 1133 -0.70 -15.09 -5.88
CA PRO A 1133 -0.87 -16.54 -5.95
C PRO A 1133 -0.16 -17.30 -4.82
N ASP A 1134 1.14 -17.03 -4.64
CA ASP A 1134 2.01 -17.65 -3.64
C ASP A 1134 2.84 -16.56 -2.95
N LEU A 1135 2.95 -16.62 -1.63
CA LEU A 1135 3.86 -15.81 -0.82
C LEU A 1135 4.60 -16.74 0.14
N THR A 1136 5.69 -17.33 -0.33
CA THR A 1136 6.58 -18.21 0.44
C THR A 1136 7.96 -17.58 0.62
N ALA A 1137 8.49 -17.59 1.84
CA ALA A 1137 9.79 -16.96 2.14
C ALA A 1137 10.97 -17.80 1.64
N ASP A 1138 12.07 -17.17 1.23
CA ASP A 1138 13.39 -17.79 1.40
C ASP A 1138 13.92 -17.40 2.80
N PRO A 1139 14.10 -18.34 3.74
CA PRO A 1139 14.66 -18.07 5.06
C PRO A 1139 16.20 -18.18 5.11
N ALA A 1140 16.87 -18.51 3.99
CA ALA A 1140 18.29 -18.89 4.00
C ALA A 1140 19.24 -17.79 4.51
N LEU A 1141 18.91 -16.51 4.33
CA LEU A 1141 19.71 -15.41 4.87
C LEU A 1141 19.61 -15.32 6.40
N ALA A 1142 18.41 -15.45 6.96
CA ALA A 1142 18.18 -15.47 8.41
C ALA A 1142 18.84 -16.70 9.08
N GLU A 1143 18.77 -17.88 8.45
CA GLU A 1143 19.46 -19.09 8.96
C GLU A 1143 20.99 -18.95 8.89
N LYS A 1144 21.52 -18.31 7.85
CA LYS A 1144 22.96 -18.10 7.65
C LYS A 1144 23.56 -17.05 8.58
N GLU A 1145 22.90 -15.91 8.76
CA GLU A 1145 23.50 -14.74 9.44
C GLU A 1145 22.99 -14.49 10.85
N LEU A 1146 21.73 -14.84 11.14
CA LEU A 1146 21.16 -14.76 12.50
C LEU A 1146 21.19 -16.12 13.22
N GLY A 1147 21.42 -17.23 12.50
CA GLY A 1147 21.19 -18.57 13.02
C GLY A 1147 19.71 -18.89 13.26
N PHE A 1148 18.81 -18.06 12.71
CA PHE A 1148 17.36 -18.17 12.94
C PHE A 1148 16.72 -19.21 12.03
N LYS A 1149 15.86 -20.06 12.59
CA LYS A 1149 15.05 -21.01 11.84
C LYS A 1149 13.70 -21.19 12.52
N ALA A 1150 12.60 -21.15 11.76
CA ALA A 1150 11.31 -21.60 12.27
C ALA A 1150 11.36 -23.11 12.55
N THR A 1151 10.67 -23.56 13.59
CA THR A 1151 10.75 -24.95 14.09
C THR A 1151 9.38 -25.62 14.20
N GLN A 1152 8.31 -24.84 14.35
CA GLN A 1152 6.97 -25.35 14.56
C GLN A 1152 6.26 -25.61 13.22
N ASP A 1153 5.43 -26.65 13.18
CA ASP A 1153 4.67 -27.06 12.01
C ASP A 1153 3.24 -26.49 11.99
N LEU A 1154 2.57 -26.65 10.85
CA LEU A 1154 1.19 -26.19 10.66
C LEU A 1154 0.23 -26.82 11.69
N GLU A 1155 0.43 -28.09 12.03
CA GLU A 1155 -0.42 -28.77 13.03
C GLU A 1155 -0.26 -28.16 14.42
N THR A 1156 0.96 -27.80 14.82
CA THR A 1156 1.23 -27.06 16.06
C THR A 1156 0.59 -25.68 16.04
N MET A 1157 0.68 -24.93 14.93
CA MET A 1157 -0.01 -23.63 14.80
C MET A 1157 -1.53 -23.77 14.96
N CYS A 1158 -2.15 -24.76 14.32
CA CYS A 1158 -3.59 -24.99 14.45
C CYS A 1158 -3.98 -25.46 15.87
N ARG A 1159 -3.19 -26.35 16.48
CA ARG A 1159 -3.37 -26.83 17.86
C ARG A 1159 -3.33 -25.69 18.87
N ASP A 1160 -2.28 -24.88 18.84
CA ASP A 1160 -2.05 -23.88 19.89
C ASP A 1160 -3.00 -22.70 19.74
N LEU A 1161 -3.36 -22.30 18.51
CA LEU A 1161 -4.46 -21.37 18.26
C LEU A 1161 -5.80 -21.89 18.82
N TRP A 1162 -6.13 -23.16 18.59
CA TRP A 1162 -7.38 -23.72 19.12
C TRP A 1162 -7.39 -23.81 20.65
N ASN A 1163 -6.27 -24.19 21.26
CA ASN A 1163 -6.07 -24.20 22.72
C ASN A 1163 -6.16 -22.78 23.34
N TRP A 1164 -5.73 -21.74 22.62
CA TRP A 1164 -6.02 -20.34 22.97
C TRP A 1164 -7.52 -20.06 22.88
N GLN A 1165 -8.15 -20.28 21.72
CA GLN A 1165 -9.54 -19.90 21.47
C GLN A 1165 -10.55 -20.64 22.37
N SER A 1166 -10.34 -21.93 22.62
CA SER A 1166 -11.22 -22.77 23.44
C SER A 1166 -11.17 -22.43 24.93
N LYS A 1167 -10.03 -21.96 25.44
CA LYS A 1167 -9.88 -21.42 26.80
C LYS A 1167 -10.37 -19.97 26.93
N ASN A 1168 -10.50 -19.26 25.81
CA ASN A 1168 -10.85 -17.84 25.76
C ASN A 1168 -11.96 -17.61 24.72
N PRO A 1169 -13.21 -18.07 24.95
CA PRO A 1169 -14.24 -18.05 23.91
C PRO A 1169 -14.63 -16.66 23.41
N GLN A 1170 -14.40 -15.62 24.23
CA GLN A 1170 -14.53 -14.21 23.86
C GLN A 1170 -13.19 -13.45 23.88
N GLY A 1171 -12.07 -14.17 23.81
CA GLY A 1171 -10.73 -13.58 23.79
C GLY A 1171 -10.28 -13.05 25.16
N TYR A 1172 -9.70 -11.86 25.19
CA TYR A 1172 -9.27 -11.21 26.43
C TYR A 1172 -10.40 -10.52 27.19
N GLU A 1173 -11.54 -10.30 26.54
CA GLU A 1173 -12.78 -9.83 27.16
C GLU A 1173 -13.45 -11.00 27.90
N GLN A 1174 -13.56 -10.86 29.22
CA GLN A 1174 -14.37 -11.73 30.08
C GLN A 1174 -15.30 -10.83 30.90
N ASN A 1175 -16.55 -11.27 31.08
CA ASN A 1175 -17.61 -10.57 31.83
C ASN A 1175 -17.21 -10.27 33.28
#